data_AF-A0A178AKH1-F1
#
_entry.id   AF-A0A178AKH1-F1
#
_cell.length_a   1.000
_cell.length_b   1.000
_cell.length_c   1.000
_cell.angle_alpha   90.00
_cell.angle_beta   90.00
_cell.angle_gamma   90.00
#
_symmetry.space_group_name_H-M   'P 1'
#
loop_
_entity.id
_entity.type
_entity.pdbx_description
1 polymer ?
#
loop_
_entity_poly.entity_id
_entity_poly.type
_entity_poly.pdbx_seq_one_letter_code
_entity_poly.pdbx_strand_id
1 'polypeptide(L)'
;MLNAVFDFFGKNGLRQLTRETTSGSVSFFDHTTFDAPLNLGPSESAFHIALKCLVLGLRGMRESYTEKKIRSFVFRTIPNHGRSYPKDQPLDEESLAALRNHHDLLCTLYWAAPPPCRPKLELIRSLVSHDSSHREACRVNVRAWANLSTFQLSTEEPYLSAKPFALWHKDIMHHTLRQYRLATTEADDYLKSGVLDGTSDISATMVRQAMARNQEQVIATLRDCVAGMRKAMQSASDLDGLDAFLVDCDIMHLMELPHLEDGRLVSVIRDTLMLLQEHAKTQKATSSQKESQQSSEDSQDYGDFPDVSDLDDIDIDAVGGVSQHARFDFIQTPLWRLLSNAFGAEVPPDNNLLMACIDTWILVAGAQVKSGARSWSYYLESFSQVSWQQLRATDQTRKYGPYFLACLLENDRTVYEEYRHDIDTALLVSLVERESLLRFQHRLLHAIVQNKGDSALMRNLPFFYDQNRRDWDITSDTVRTRRLALISSLFSNMRDDVYATASRNQTGANELRRVYATMLKELMVRMQGNYLQLQQGSQVTGAYVEFVQKVVQFLKQYTGDICPVLPFFTDSVAFPLPSTDPAYVVGRLCGYASKATELGTAKQLSVFMQTVAQQAAADNQQPYLVNQLTTALSSNETPAADRALLRVALFQGIFPAYLETAFSSSVASLVARPILHSLEPIVEAMIFDLRIAHPSSVSSILESIFAILHAFIRGTGMLKETPSLLDQPYALAALTRMLGVINAILPIIEYIGSRHTTSIRQRKPPIVLYMEDLAEYLISMLAGMEPYSLPDYESSAYTRNPGGQNGALLAFSRKGLQEGLKTNWSESGGAIFFGQGHAKREIVLDVGSFEENKAMLLNGIEAFREAIYNVYGDEDDRYRDGEVGFDVV
;
A
#
# COMPACT_ATOMS: atom_id res chain seq x y z
N MET A 1 22.55 -69.82 5.06
CA MET A 1 21.57 -69.41 4.02
C MET A 1 21.91 -68.05 3.43
N LEU A 2 21.84 -66.94 4.19
CA LEU A 2 22.10 -65.58 3.66
C LEU A 2 23.42 -65.43 2.89
N ASN A 3 24.53 -65.96 3.40
CA ASN A 3 25.82 -65.94 2.67
C ASN A 3 25.70 -66.59 1.28
N ALA A 4 25.01 -67.71 1.15
CA ALA A 4 24.86 -68.39 -0.15
C ALA A 4 23.99 -67.58 -1.14
N VAL A 5 23.00 -66.84 -0.63
CA VAL A 5 22.14 -65.96 -1.44
C VAL A 5 22.93 -64.77 -1.96
N PHE A 6 23.72 -64.10 -1.10
CA PHE A 6 24.55 -62.97 -1.53
C PHE A 6 25.77 -63.42 -2.36
N ASP A 7 26.32 -64.62 -2.12
CA ASP A 7 27.34 -65.22 -2.99
C ASP A 7 26.75 -65.49 -4.40
N PHE A 8 25.49 -65.92 -4.50
CA PHE A 8 24.78 -66.11 -5.77
C PHE A 8 24.58 -64.77 -6.51
N PHE A 9 24.01 -63.76 -5.85
CA PHE A 9 23.82 -62.45 -6.46
C PHE A 9 25.16 -61.78 -6.79
N GLY A 10 26.20 -61.93 -5.95
CA GLY A 10 27.54 -61.42 -6.21
C GLY A 10 28.16 -62.02 -7.48
N LYS A 11 28.04 -63.33 -7.69
CA LYS A 11 28.49 -64.01 -8.93
C LYS A 11 27.72 -63.54 -10.17
N ASN A 12 26.43 -63.23 -10.02
CA ASN A 12 25.59 -62.69 -11.08
C ASN A 12 25.72 -61.16 -11.21
N GLY A 13 26.72 -60.56 -10.56
CA GLY A 13 26.96 -59.13 -10.66
C GLY A 13 25.81 -58.27 -10.13
N LEU A 14 25.08 -58.74 -9.13
CA LEU A 14 23.95 -58.03 -8.51
C LEU A 14 22.82 -57.64 -9.49
N ARG A 15 22.75 -58.29 -10.66
CA ARG A 15 21.64 -58.12 -11.60
C ARG A 15 20.37 -58.80 -11.08
N GLN A 16 19.22 -58.33 -11.54
CA GLN A 16 17.95 -59.01 -11.32
C GLN A 16 17.91 -60.36 -12.04
N LEU A 17 16.97 -61.23 -11.65
CA LEU A 17 16.76 -62.49 -12.37
C LEU A 17 16.11 -62.25 -13.75
N THR A 18 16.36 -63.12 -14.72
CA THR A 18 16.01 -62.98 -16.15
C THR A 18 14.51 -62.85 -16.49
N ARG A 19 13.62 -62.82 -15.49
CA ARG A 19 12.16 -62.62 -15.64
C ARG A 19 11.57 -61.65 -14.61
N GLU A 20 12.41 -61.00 -13.82
CA GLU A 20 11.97 -60.02 -12.84
C GLU A 20 11.92 -58.64 -13.48
N THR A 21 10.81 -57.92 -13.25
CA THR A 21 10.70 -56.52 -13.67
C THR A 21 11.58 -55.65 -12.78
N THR A 22 12.21 -54.64 -13.36
CA THR A 22 12.94 -53.62 -12.60
C THR A 22 11.99 -52.81 -11.74
N SER A 23 11.80 -53.23 -10.49
CA SER A 23 11.24 -52.39 -9.44
C SER A 23 12.26 -51.33 -9.02
N GLY A 24 11.81 -50.16 -8.54
CA GLY A 24 12.70 -49.14 -7.95
C GLY A 24 13.47 -49.64 -6.72
N SER A 25 14.09 -48.75 -5.93
CA SER A 25 14.76 -49.17 -4.67
C SER A 25 13.78 -49.73 -3.64
N VAL A 26 14.29 -50.44 -2.63
CA VAL A 26 13.45 -51.05 -1.58
C VAL A 26 12.69 -50.01 -0.76
N SER A 27 11.41 -50.25 -0.50
CA SER A 27 10.49 -49.32 0.18
C SER A 27 10.77 -49.09 1.67
N PHE A 28 11.51 -49.97 2.36
CA PHE A 28 11.77 -49.75 3.79
C PHE A 28 12.72 -48.57 4.07
N PHE A 29 13.43 -48.06 3.06
CA PHE A 29 14.20 -46.81 3.14
C PHE A 29 13.31 -45.54 3.12
N ASP A 30 12.01 -45.68 2.84
CA ASP A 30 11.07 -44.56 2.90
C ASP A 30 10.58 -44.30 4.34
N HIS A 31 10.84 -45.22 5.27
CA HIS A 31 10.54 -45.06 6.68
C HIS A 31 11.76 -44.50 7.42
N THR A 32 11.52 -43.50 8.26
CA THR A 32 12.54 -42.80 9.05
C THR A 32 13.00 -43.62 10.27
N THR A 33 12.21 -44.59 10.71
CA THR A 33 12.47 -45.37 11.92
C THR A 33 13.13 -46.71 11.62
N PHE A 34 14.03 -47.12 12.52
CA PHE A 34 14.67 -48.44 12.50
C PHE A 34 13.66 -49.59 12.55
N ASP A 35 12.41 -49.36 12.99
CA ASP A 35 11.32 -50.34 13.11
C ASP A 35 10.39 -50.41 11.90
N ALA A 36 10.85 -50.00 10.72
CA ALA A 36 10.10 -50.11 9.48
C ALA A 36 9.50 -51.53 9.27
N PRO A 37 8.20 -51.64 8.91
CA PRO A 37 7.55 -52.94 8.70
C PRO A 37 8.11 -53.64 7.46
N LEU A 38 8.60 -54.87 7.64
CA LEU A 38 9.24 -55.67 6.57
C LEU A 38 8.23 -56.58 5.85
N ASN A 39 7.04 -56.06 5.53
CA ASN A 39 5.97 -56.83 4.88
C ASN A 39 6.31 -57.16 3.42
N LEU A 40 6.00 -58.37 2.95
CA LEU A 40 6.20 -58.77 1.56
C LEU A 40 5.10 -58.21 0.65
N GLY A 41 5.49 -57.54 -0.44
CA GLY A 41 4.58 -57.03 -1.46
C GLY A 41 4.35 -58.02 -2.62
N PRO A 42 3.23 -57.91 -3.36
CA PRO A 42 2.88 -58.84 -4.45
C PRO A 42 3.77 -58.74 -5.71
N SER A 43 4.70 -57.76 -5.79
CA SER A 43 5.54 -57.49 -6.95
C SER A 43 7.01 -57.21 -6.59
N GLU A 44 7.50 -57.79 -5.50
CA GLU A 44 8.89 -57.57 -5.05
C GLU A 44 9.88 -58.50 -5.74
N SER A 45 11.04 -57.97 -6.11
CA SER A 45 12.14 -58.75 -6.68
C SER A 45 12.78 -59.68 -5.64
N ALA A 46 13.33 -60.81 -6.08
CA ALA A 46 14.06 -61.74 -5.21
C ALA A 46 15.22 -61.05 -4.48
N PHE A 47 15.86 -60.04 -5.11
CA PHE A 47 16.89 -59.25 -4.47
C PHE A 47 16.36 -58.42 -3.29
N HIS A 48 15.20 -57.77 -3.43
CA HIS A 48 14.58 -57.02 -2.33
C HIS A 48 14.17 -57.93 -1.16
N ILE A 49 13.62 -59.11 -1.47
CA ILE A 49 13.30 -60.13 -0.46
C ILE A 49 14.58 -60.55 0.29
N ALA A 50 15.68 -60.77 -0.44
CA ALA A 50 16.98 -61.07 0.17
C ALA A 50 17.47 -59.96 1.10
N LEU A 51 17.28 -58.69 0.74
CA LEU A 51 17.61 -57.54 1.60
C LEU A 51 16.74 -57.50 2.87
N LYS A 52 15.44 -57.81 2.80
CA LYS A 52 14.59 -57.91 4.00
C LYS A 52 15.01 -59.06 4.91
N CYS A 53 15.34 -60.22 4.33
CA CYS A 53 15.89 -61.33 5.09
C CYS A 53 17.25 -60.98 5.74
N LEU A 54 18.08 -60.17 5.06
CA LEU A 54 19.33 -59.67 5.61
C LEU A 54 19.09 -58.76 6.82
N VAL A 55 18.12 -57.84 6.73
CA VAL A 55 17.72 -56.99 7.88
C VAL A 55 17.27 -57.83 9.06
N LEU A 56 16.34 -58.77 8.85
CA LEU A 56 15.84 -59.65 9.91
C LEU A 56 16.97 -60.48 10.54
N GLY A 57 17.87 -60.99 9.69
CA GLY A 57 19.06 -61.72 10.13
C GLY A 57 19.98 -60.88 11.01
N LEU A 58 20.30 -59.66 10.59
CA LEU A 58 21.15 -58.73 11.36
C LEU A 58 20.49 -58.30 12.67
N ARG A 59 19.18 -58.03 12.67
CA ARG A 59 18.41 -57.72 13.89
C ARG A 59 18.47 -58.89 14.88
N GLY A 60 18.17 -60.11 14.44
CA GLY A 60 18.28 -61.30 15.31
C GLY A 60 19.71 -61.60 15.76
N MET A 61 20.71 -61.29 14.93
CA MET A 61 22.11 -61.47 15.30
C MET A 61 22.55 -60.52 16.43
N ARG A 62 21.97 -59.32 16.50
CA ARG A 62 22.26 -58.32 17.55
C ARG A 62 21.94 -58.83 18.95
N GLU A 63 20.93 -59.70 19.08
CA GLU A 63 20.51 -60.24 20.37
C GLU A 63 21.37 -61.43 20.84
N SER A 64 22.02 -62.14 19.91
CA SER A 64 22.64 -63.46 20.18
C SER A 64 24.14 -63.56 19.90
N TYR A 65 24.75 -62.57 19.23
CA TYR A 65 26.15 -62.64 18.78
C TYR A 65 26.97 -61.44 19.22
N THR A 66 28.29 -61.66 19.38
CA THR A 66 29.24 -60.58 19.67
C THR A 66 29.48 -59.69 18.45
N GLU A 67 29.81 -58.42 18.70
CA GLU A 67 30.10 -57.44 17.64
C GLU A 67 31.14 -57.94 16.63
N LYS A 68 32.18 -58.66 17.08
CA LYS A 68 33.21 -59.22 16.19
C LYS A 68 32.62 -60.19 15.16
N LYS A 69 31.65 -61.01 15.55
CA LYS A 69 30.98 -61.96 14.65
C LYS A 69 30.03 -61.24 13.68
N ILE A 70 29.29 -60.23 14.17
CA ILE A 70 28.42 -59.40 13.33
C ILE A 70 29.26 -58.64 12.29
N ARG A 71 30.34 -58.00 12.72
CA ARG A 71 31.28 -57.29 11.85
C ARG A 71 31.88 -58.20 10.78
N SER A 72 32.29 -59.41 11.15
CA SER A 72 32.81 -60.40 10.19
C SER A 72 31.77 -60.82 9.15
N PHE A 73 30.49 -60.94 9.54
CA PHE A 73 29.39 -61.25 8.63
C PHE A 73 29.10 -60.09 7.68
N VAL A 74 29.04 -58.85 8.21
CA VAL A 74 28.88 -57.63 7.39
C VAL A 74 30.01 -57.55 6.36
N PHE A 75 31.28 -57.68 6.77
CA PHE A 75 32.42 -57.62 5.84
C PHE A 75 32.37 -58.67 4.74
N ARG A 76 31.95 -59.90 5.04
CA ARG A 76 31.81 -60.96 4.02
C ARG A 76 30.72 -60.65 3.00
N THR A 77 29.70 -59.89 3.39
CA THR A 77 28.54 -59.56 2.55
C THR A 77 28.81 -58.36 1.64
N ILE A 78 29.91 -57.62 1.87
CA ILE A 78 30.32 -56.50 1.00
C ILE A 78 30.83 -57.06 -0.33
N PRO A 79 30.20 -56.71 -1.46
CA PRO A 79 30.64 -57.16 -2.78
C PRO A 79 31.93 -56.43 -3.19
N ASN A 80 32.73 -57.07 -4.07
CA ASN A 80 33.88 -56.42 -4.68
C ASN A 80 33.42 -55.35 -5.69
N HIS A 81 33.99 -54.15 -5.61
CA HIS A 81 33.75 -53.07 -6.55
C HIS A 81 34.74 -53.13 -7.73
N GLY A 82 34.24 -52.97 -8.97
CA GLY A 82 35.05 -52.94 -10.18
C GLY A 82 34.32 -52.44 -11.43
N ARG A 83 33.21 -51.70 -11.25
CA ARG A 83 32.40 -51.19 -12.35
C ARG A 83 32.57 -49.68 -12.47
N SER A 84 32.80 -49.20 -13.68
CA SER A 84 32.73 -47.79 -14.03
C SER A 84 31.49 -47.54 -14.88
N TYR A 85 30.95 -46.32 -14.80
CA TYR A 85 29.78 -45.90 -15.56
C TYR A 85 30.10 -44.63 -16.35
N PRO A 86 30.97 -44.67 -17.39
CA PRO A 86 31.46 -43.46 -18.05
C PRO A 86 30.32 -42.61 -18.62
N LYS A 87 30.40 -41.29 -18.45
CA LYS A 87 29.40 -40.33 -18.96
C LYS A 87 29.23 -40.35 -20.48
N ASP A 88 30.27 -40.77 -21.21
CA ASP A 88 30.32 -40.79 -22.68
C ASP A 88 29.74 -42.09 -23.29
N GLN A 89 29.27 -43.03 -22.47
CA GLN A 89 28.70 -44.30 -22.92
C GLN A 89 27.20 -44.39 -22.56
N PRO A 90 26.37 -45.00 -23.42
CA PRO A 90 24.97 -45.24 -23.09
C PRO A 90 24.87 -46.23 -21.92
N LEU A 91 24.05 -45.91 -20.92
CA LEU A 91 23.82 -46.76 -19.76
C LEU A 91 22.61 -47.67 -19.99
N ASP A 92 22.82 -48.99 -19.99
CA ASP A 92 21.77 -49.99 -20.10
C ASP A 92 20.97 -50.13 -18.78
N GLU A 93 19.68 -50.48 -18.91
CA GLU A 93 18.77 -50.62 -17.76
C GLU A 93 19.22 -51.72 -16.79
N GLU A 94 19.83 -52.81 -17.28
CA GLU A 94 20.35 -53.89 -16.45
C GLU A 94 21.54 -53.43 -15.59
N SER A 95 22.50 -52.70 -16.16
CA SER A 95 23.61 -52.13 -15.39
C SER A 95 23.15 -51.08 -14.39
N LEU A 96 22.16 -50.26 -14.73
CA LEU A 96 21.56 -49.30 -13.79
C LEU A 96 20.82 -50.02 -12.64
N ALA A 97 20.08 -51.08 -12.93
CA ALA A 97 19.44 -51.92 -11.91
C ALA A 97 20.47 -52.59 -11.00
N ALA A 98 21.58 -53.08 -11.57
CA ALA A 98 22.65 -53.69 -10.80
C ALA A 98 23.39 -52.67 -9.91
N LEU A 99 23.56 -51.42 -10.37
CA LEU A 99 24.07 -50.32 -9.54
C LEU A 99 23.12 -49.99 -8.39
N ARG A 100 21.82 -49.91 -8.66
CA ARG A 100 20.78 -49.71 -7.62
C ARG A 100 20.85 -50.81 -6.57
N ASN A 101 20.89 -52.07 -6.99
CA ASN A 101 21.02 -53.22 -6.09
C ASN A 101 22.31 -53.16 -5.26
N HIS A 102 23.42 -52.68 -5.83
CA HIS A 102 24.66 -52.47 -5.10
C HIS A 102 24.50 -51.40 -4.01
N HIS A 103 23.95 -50.23 -4.37
CA HIS A 103 23.66 -49.17 -3.40
C HIS A 103 22.70 -49.66 -2.31
N ASP A 104 21.58 -50.28 -2.68
CA ASP A 104 20.58 -50.79 -1.75
C ASP A 104 21.17 -51.82 -0.78
N LEU A 105 22.06 -52.72 -1.22
CA LEU A 105 22.75 -53.67 -0.35
C LEU A 105 23.65 -52.96 0.67
N LEU A 106 24.53 -52.06 0.24
CA LEU A 106 25.42 -51.36 1.16
C LEU A 106 24.66 -50.43 2.10
N CYS A 107 23.62 -49.74 1.61
CA CYS A 107 22.71 -48.95 2.43
C CYS A 107 22.00 -49.82 3.46
N THR A 108 21.54 -51.03 3.09
CA THR A 108 20.91 -51.99 4.01
C THR A 108 21.87 -52.45 5.09
N LEU A 109 23.13 -52.75 4.73
CA LEU A 109 24.17 -53.12 5.69
C LEU A 109 24.50 -51.98 6.65
N TYR A 110 24.59 -50.74 6.15
CA TYR A 110 24.81 -49.56 6.99
C TYR A 110 23.65 -49.31 7.95
N TRP A 111 22.43 -49.38 7.44
CA TRP A 111 21.21 -49.13 8.18
C TRP A 111 20.94 -50.20 9.26
N ALA A 112 21.10 -51.49 8.94
CA ALA A 112 20.76 -52.60 9.84
C ALA A 112 21.88 -53.00 10.81
N ALA A 113 23.14 -52.68 10.53
CA ALA A 113 24.26 -53.06 11.40
C ALA A 113 24.43 -52.09 12.59
N PRO A 114 24.86 -52.60 13.77
CA PRO A 114 25.27 -51.74 14.89
C PRO A 114 26.39 -50.77 14.49
N PRO A 115 26.49 -49.56 15.09
CA PRO A 115 27.48 -48.55 14.73
C PRO A 115 28.92 -49.06 14.56
N PRO A 116 29.51 -49.87 15.48
CA PRO A 116 30.89 -50.35 15.34
C PRO A 116 31.05 -51.45 14.28
N CYS A 117 29.97 -51.91 13.66
CA CYS A 117 29.94 -52.96 12.64
C CYS A 117 29.54 -52.46 11.25
N ARG A 118 29.21 -51.16 11.11
CA ARG A 118 28.79 -50.57 9.83
C ARG A 118 29.92 -50.58 8.79
N PRO A 119 29.61 -50.76 7.50
CA PRO A 119 30.57 -50.53 6.43
C PRO A 119 31.03 -49.06 6.42
N LYS A 120 32.26 -48.82 5.98
CA LYS A 120 32.78 -47.45 5.78
C LYS A 120 31.95 -46.75 4.72
N LEU A 121 31.57 -45.49 4.97
CA LEU A 121 30.76 -44.68 4.05
C LEU A 121 31.40 -44.56 2.65
N GLU A 122 32.72 -44.54 2.61
CA GLU A 122 33.55 -44.46 1.40
C GLU A 122 33.27 -45.58 0.41
N LEU A 123 32.88 -46.76 0.89
CA LEU A 123 32.49 -47.88 0.02
C LEU A 123 31.19 -47.60 -0.74
N ILE A 124 30.30 -46.79 -0.17
CA ILE A 124 29.03 -46.37 -0.78
C ILE A 124 29.28 -45.14 -1.66
N ARG A 125 30.02 -44.17 -1.15
CA ARG A 125 30.37 -42.93 -1.84
C ARG A 125 31.14 -43.19 -3.14
N SER A 126 32.13 -44.08 -3.10
CA SER A 126 33.03 -44.36 -4.24
C SER A 126 32.41 -45.20 -5.37
N LEU A 127 31.18 -45.70 -5.22
CA LEU A 127 30.50 -46.46 -6.28
C LEU A 127 30.25 -45.64 -7.56
N VAL A 128 30.13 -44.31 -7.41
CA VAL A 128 29.82 -43.38 -8.50
C VAL A 128 30.69 -42.13 -8.34
N SER A 129 31.36 -41.73 -9.41
CA SER A 129 32.13 -40.49 -9.45
C SER A 129 31.31 -39.43 -10.16
N HIS A 130 30.87 -38.39 -9.45
CA HIS A 130 30.03 -37.34 -10.04
C HIS A 130 30.69 -36.64 -11.22
N ASP A 131 32.03 -36.57 -11.27
CA ASP A 131 32.78 -35.93 -12.37
C ASP A 131 32.77 -36.73 -13.69
N SER A 132 32.73 -38.06 -13.60
CA SER A 132 32.99 -38.96 -14.73
C SER A 132 31.84 -39.93 -15.03
N SER A 133 30.87 -40.06 -14.12
CA SER A 133 29.79 -41.01 -14.23
C SER A 133 28.56 -40.49 -14.99
N HIS A 134 27.82 -41.39 -15.62
CA HIS A 134 26.54 -41.12 -16.27
C HIS A 134 25.51 -40.59 -15.26
N ARG A 135 24.66 -39.62 -15.67
CA ARG A 135 23.72 -38.93 -14.77
C ARG A 135 22.79 -39.86 -13.99
N GLU A 136 22.21 -40.86 -14.64
CA GLU A 136 21.32 -41.80 -13.93
C GLU A 136 22.04 -42.60 -12.84
N ALA A 137 23.35 -42.82 -12.96
CA ALA A 137 24.17 -43.37 -11.88
C ALA A 137 24.38 -42.35 -10.75
N CYS A 138 24.64 -41.08 -11.08
CA CYS A 138 24.71 -39.97 -10.10
C CYS A 138 23.41 -39.84 -9.31
N ARG A 139 22.24 -39.91 -9.97
CA ARG A 139 20.93 -39.85 -9.29
C ARG A 139 20.70 -41.00 -8.30
N VAL A 140 21.16 -42.21 -8.63
CA VAL A 140 21.13 -43.33 -7.69
C VAL A 140 22.02 -43.05 -6.48
N ASN A 141 23.19 -42.45 -6.69
CA ASN A 141 24.09 -42.05 -5.61
C ASN A 141 23.47 -40.95 -4.71
N VAL A 142 22.85 -39.92 -5.30
CA VAL A 142 22.12 -38.86 -4.58
C VAL A 142 20.98 -39.44 -3.74
N ARG A 143 20.21 -40.41 -4.29
CA ARG A 143 19.14 -41.09 -3.54
C ARG A 143 19.69 -41.92 -2.38
N ALA A 144 20.81 -42.62 -2.58
CA ALA A 144 21.48 -43.37 -1.52
C ALA A 144 21.96 -42.44 -0.40
N TRP A 145 22.55 -41.29 -0.75
CA TRP A 145 22.88 -40.24 0.21
C TRP A 145 21.64 -39.77 0.97
N ALA A 146 20.56 -39.39 0.28
CA ALA A 146 19.34 -38.86 0.90
C ALA A 146 18.76 -39.85 1.93
N ASN A 147 18.64 -41.12 1.58
CA ASN A 147 18.09 -42.16 2.47
C ASN A 147 18.99 -42.40 3.69
N LEU A 148 20.32 -42.49 3.50
CA LEU A 148 21.23 -42.72 4.62
C LEU A 148 21.37 -41.50 5.53
N SER A 149 21.41 -40.29 4.98
CA SER A 149 21.43 -39.05 5.76
C SER A 149 20.15 -38.88 6.57
N THR A 150 19.00 -39.22 5.98
CA THR A 150 17.70 -39.24 6.68
C THR A 150 17.73 -40.18 7.88
N PHE A 151 18.24 -41.40 7.69
CA PHE A 151 18.44 -42.33 8.79
C PHE A 151 19.43 -41.80 9.83
N GLN A 152 20.61 -41.36 9.42
CA GLN A 152 21.66 -40.93 10.33
C GLN A 152 21.21 -39.75 11.20
N LEU A 153 20.50 -38.77 10.63
CA LEU A 153 19.95 -37.62 11.37
C LEU A 153 18.78 -37.99 12.28
N SER A 154 18.07 -39.09 12.00
CA SER A 154 17.02 -39.62 12.89
C SER A 154 17.55 -40.39 14.10
N THR A 155 18.83 -40.78 14.09
CA THR A 155 19.45 -41.48 15.21
C THR A 155 19.81 -40.52 16.34
N GLU A 156 20.01 -41.06 17.55
CA GLU A 156 20.53 -40.30 18.71
C GLU A 156 22.08 -40.30 18.75
N GLU A 157 22.73 -40.58 17.62
CA GLU A 157 24.20 -40.60 17.53
C GLU A 157 24.76 -39.17 17.47
N PRO A 158 25.98 -38.93 18.00
CA PRO A 158 26.58 -37.59 18.00
C PRO A 158 26.83 -37.08 16.56
N TYR A 159 26.82 -35.76 16.39
CA TYR A 159 27.03 -35.09 15.10
C TYR A 159 28.28 -35.55 14.33
N LEU A 160 29.35 -35.96 15.03
CA LEU A 160 30.57 -36.50 14.41
C LEU A 160 30.30 -37.69 13.46
N SER A 161 29.26 -38.48 13.73
CA SER A 161 28.82 -39.58 12.85
C SER A 161 28.07 -39.08 11.60
N ALA A 162 27.38 -37.94 11.70
CA ALA A 162 26.63 -37.31 10.60
C ALA A 162 27.52 -36.45 9.69
N LYS A 163 28.61 -35.89 10.21
CA LYS A 163 29.54 -35.01 9.46
C LYS A 163 30.03 -35.57 8.11
N PRO A 164 30.42 -36.86 7.98
CA PRO A 164 30.82 -37.43 6.69
C PRO A 164 29.72 -37.37 5.62
N PHE A 165 28.44 -37.44 6.02
CA PHE A 165 27.31 -37.30 5.10
C PHE A 165 27.11 -35.86 4.65
N ALA A 166 27.39 -34.88 5.51
CA ALA A 166 27.37 -33.48 5.15
C ALA A 166 28.45 -33.16 4.10
N LEU A 167 29.67 -33.65 4.31
CA LEU A 167 30.76 -33.51 3.36
C LEU A 167 30.49 -34.24 2.04
N TRP A 168 29.83 -35.41 2.08
CA TRP A 168 29.40 -36.10 0.86
C TRP A 168 28.39 -35.25 0.07
N HIS A 169 27.41 -34.61 0.72
CA HIS A 169 26.50 -33.69 0.04
C HIS A 169 27.24 -32.51 -0.60
N LYS A 170 28.16 -31.89 0.15
CA LYS A 170 29.00 -30.79 -0.33
C LYS A 170 29.74 -31.17 -1.60
N ASP A 171 30.40 -32.34 -1.61
CA ASP A 171 31.13 -32.85 -2.78
C ASP A 171 30.20 -33.07 -3.98
N ILE A 172 29.03 -33.70 -3.78
CA ILE A 172 28.02 -33.91 -4.83
C ILE A 172 27.62 -32.56 -5.45
N MET A 173 27.23 -31.60 -4.62
CA MET A 173 26.72 -30.31 -5.05
C MET A 173 27.80 -29.52 -5.80
N HIS A 174 29.02 -29.44 -5.25
CA HIS A 174 30.12 -28.71 -5.89
C HIS A 174 30.56 -29.31 -7.22
N HIS A 175 30.63 -30.64 -7.33
CA HIS A 175 30.94 -31.30 -8.60
C HIS A 175 29.83 -31.07 -9.62
N THR A 176 28.56 -31.16 -9.21
CA THR A 176 27.41 -30.90 -10.09
C THR A 176 27.39 -29.45 -10.59
N LEU A 177 27.67 -28.47 -9.72
CA LEU A 177 27.80 -27.05 -10.10
C LEU A 177 29.01 -26.80 -11.01
N ARG A 178 30.14 -27.48 -10.78
CA ARG A 178 31.31 -27.39 -11.66
C ARG A 178 30.96 -27.90 -13.06
N GLN A 179 30.24 -29.02 -13.18
CA GLN A 179 29.77 -29.53 -14.46
C GLN A 179 28.82 -28.58 -15.17
N TYR A 180 27.91 -27.94 -14.43
CA TYR A 180 27.05 -26.90 -15.00
C TYR A 180 27.87 -25.77 -15.63
N ARG A 181 28.89 -25.26 -14.94
CA ARG A 181 29.77 -24.19 -15.46
C ARG A 181 30.61 -24.65 -16.64
N LEU A 182 31.18 -25.85 -16.57
CA LEU A 182 31.98 -26.42 -17.66
C LEU A 182 31.16 -26.59 -18.95
N ALA A 183 29.90 -27.03 -18.85
CA ALA A 183 29.02 -27.17 -20.00
C ALA A 183 28.79 -25.83 -20.73
N THR A 184 28.75 -24.72 -20.00
CA THR A 184 28.66 -23.37 -20.58
C THR A 184 29.96 -22.96 -21.25
N THR A 185 31.11 -23.11 -20.56
CA THR A 185 32.42 -22.73 -21.11
C THR A 185 32.79 -23.54 -22.35
N GLU A 186 32.56 -24.86 -22.34
CA GLU A 186 32.80 -25.72 -23.49
C GLU A 186 31.97 -25.29 -24.69
N ALA A 187 30.67 -25.00 -24.50
CA ALA A 187 29.80 -24.54 -25.57
C ALA A 187 30.26 -23.18 -26.14
N ASP A 188 30.68 -22.25 -25.29
CA ASP A 188 31.22 -20.95 -25.71
C ASP A 188 32.54 -21.11 -26.49
N ASP A 189 33.42 -22.00 -26.06
CA ASP A 189 34.68 -22.29 -26.74
C ASP A 189 34.45 -22.97 -28.10
N TYR A 190 33.48 -23.88 -28.21
CA TYR A 190 33.06 -24.45 -29.50
C TYR A 190 32.46 -23.39 -30.43
N LEU A 191 31.68 -22.45 -29.90
CA LEU A 191 31.12 -21.35 -30.69
C LEU A 191 32.20 -20.36 -31.15
N LYS A 192 33.22 -20.08 -30.32
CA LYS A 192 34.34 -19.18 -30.65
C LYS A 192 35.37 -19.82 -31.59
N SER A 193 35.59 -21.13 -31.48
CA SER A 193 36.52 -21.88 -32.33
C SER A 193 35.95 -22.32 -33.68
N GLY A 194 34.66 -22.03 -33.93
CA GLY A 194 33.98 -22.29 -35.19
C GLY A 194 34.70 -21.68 -36.39
N VAL A 195 35.45 -22.53 -37.08
CA VAL A 195 36.13 -22.29 -38.35
C VAL A 195 35.11 -21.84 -39.41
N LEU A 196 35.51 -20.85 -40.22
CA LEU A 196 34.82 -20.19 -41.33
C LEU A 196 34.23 -21.14 -42.40
N ASP A 197 33.21 -21.92 -42.09
CA ASP A 197 32.46 -22.68 -43.10
C ASP A 197 30.96 -22.37 -43.02
N GLY A 198 30.35 -22.09 -44.17
CA GLY A 198 29.04 -21.43 -44.34
C GLY A 198 27.80 -22.18 -43.84
N THR A 199 27.96 -23.18 -42.95
CA THR A 199 26.91 -23.95 -42.27
C THR A 199 26.78 -23.60 -40.78
N SER A 200 27.37 -22.48 -40.36
CA SER A 200 27.55 -22.06 -38.96
C SER A 200 26.27 -21.97 -38.13
N ASP A 201 25.14 -21.57 -38.71
CA ASP A 201 23.89 -21.34 -37.94
C ASP A 201 23.21 -22.63 -37.49
N ILE A 202 23.25 -23.69 -38.31
CA ILE A 202 22.68 -25.00 -37.95
C ILE A 202 23.58 -25.69 -36.92
N SER A 203 24.91 -25.58 -37.06
CA SER A 203 25.85 -26.12 -36.08
C SER A 203 25.76 -25.39 -34.74
N ALA A 204 25.66 -24.06 -34.76
CA ALA A 204 25.52 -23.26 -33.55
C ALA A 204 24.19 -23.53 -32.81
N THR A 205 23.08 -23.73 -33.54
CA THR A 205 21.79 -24.09 -32.92
C THR A 205 21.81 -25.48 -32.32
N MET A 206 22.45 -26.46 -32.96
CA MET A 206 22.62 -27.82 -32.41
C MET A 206 23.51 -27.82 -31.15
N VAL A 207 24.61 -27.05 -31.12
CA VAL A 207 25.47 -26.92 -29.95
C VAL A 207 24.72 -26.28 -28.78
N ARG A 208 23.98 -25.18 -29.01
CA ARG A 208 23.14 -24.55 -27.98
C ARG A 208 22.07 -25.51 -27.45
N GLN A 209 21.46 -26.32 -28.30
CA GLN A 209 20.46 -27.32 -27.87
C GLN A 209 21.08 -28.46 -27.06
N ALA A 210 22.27 -28.93 -27.44
CA ALA A 210 23.01 -29.94 -26.68
C ALA A 210 23.46 -29.41 -25.31
N MET A 211 23.95 -28.17 -25.26
CA MET A 211 24.28 -27.45 -24.02
C MET A 211 23.06 -27.34 -23.11
N ALA A 212 21.93 -26.86 -23.65
CA ALA A 212 20.70 -26.69 -22.88
C ALA A 212 20.22 -28.01 -22.25
N ARG A 213 20.25 -29.12 -23.02
CA ARG A 213 19.90 -30.46 -22.53
C ARG A 213 20.87 -30.96 -21.44
N ASN A 214 22.16 -30.71 -21.59
CA ASN A 214 23.16 -31.07 -20.59
C ASN A 214 22.96 -30.27 -19.28
N GLN A 215 22.78 -28.96 -19.38
CA GLN A 215 22.48 -28.11 -18.22
C GLN A 215 21.18 -28.50 -17.51
N GLU A 216 20.11 -28.79 -18.26
CA GLU A 216 18.83 -29.24 -17.70
C GLU A 216 18.99 -30.53 -16.87
N GLN A 217 19.79 -31.46 -17.40
CA GLN A 217 20.13 -32.71 -16.76
C GLN A 217 20.95 -32.53 -15.47
N VAL A 218 21.92 -31.61 -15.47
CA VAL A 218 22.71 -31.25 -14.28
C VAL A 218 21.82 -30.58 -13.22
N ILE A 219 20.95 -29.66 -13.63
CA ILE A 219 20.00 -28.97 -12.75
C ILE A 219 19.02 -29.96 -12.10
N ALA A 220 18.53 -30.96 -12.84
CA ALA A 220 17.67 -32.00 -12.27
C ALA A 220 18.37 -32.75 -11.11
N THR A 221 19.68 -32.98 -11.21
CA THR A 221 20.47 -33.61 -10.14
C THR A 221 20.59 -32.69 -8.92
N LEU A 222 20.79 -31.38 -9.11
CA LEU A 222 20.78 -30.40 -8.00
C LEU A 222 19.41 -30.36 -7.29
N ARG A 223 18.31 -30.44 -8.04
CA ARG A 223 16.96 -30.49 -7.45
C ARG A 223 16.75 -31.77 -6.63
N ASP A 224 17.23 -32.92 -7.13
CA ASP A 224 17.22 -34.17 -6.37
C ASP A 224 18.05 -34.06 -5.07
N CYS A 225 19.19 -33.35 -5.09
CA CYS A 225 19.99 -33.07 -3.89
C CYS A 225 19.23 -32.22 -2.86
N VAL A 226 18.63 -31.10 -3.29
CA VAL A 226 17.85 -30.21 -2.40
C VAL A 226 16.62 -30.93 -1.83
N ALA A 227 15.92 -31.72 -2.64
CA ALA A 227 14.80 -32.56 -2.18
C ALA A 227 15.25 -33.62 -1.16
N GLY A 228 16.40 -34.26 -1.41
CA GLY A 228 17.01 -35.20 -0.46
C GLY A 228 17.40 -34.54 0.86
N MET A 229 17.96 -33.32 0.82
CA MET A 229 18.27 -32.53 2.02
C MET A 229 17.01 -32.21 2.83
N ARG A 230 15.93 -31.81 2.15
CA ARG A 230 14.65 -31.53 2.81
C ARG A 230 14.13 -32.76 3.56
N LYS A 231 14.15 -33.95 2.93
CA LYS A 231 13.76 -35.23 3.57
C LYS A 231 14.63 -35.52 4.80
N ALA A 232 15.93 -35.32 4.69
CA ALA A 232 16.88 -35.57 5.77
C ALA A 232 16.66 -34.63 6.96
N MET A 233 16.46 -33.33 6.69
CA MET A 233 16.19 -32.31 7.69
C MET A 233 14.88 -32.56 8.46
N GLN A 234 13.81 -33.00 7.78
CA GLN A 234 12.53 -33.31 8.41
C GLN A 234 12.59 -34.49 9.39
N SER A 235 13.64 -35.31 9.30
CA SER A 235 13.82 -36.50 10.14
C SER A 235 14.86 -36.30 11.25
N ALA A 236 15.43 -35.09 11.36
CA ALA A 236 16.45 -34.78 12.34
C ALA A 236 15.86 -34.76 13.77
N SER A 237 16.50 -35.48 14.70
CA SER A 237 16.15 -35.50 16.12
C SER A 237 16.84 -34.38 16.92
N ASP A 238 18.06 -34.00 16.52
CA ASP A 238 18.88 -32.96 17.14
C ASP A 238 18.95 -31.70 16.25
N LEU A 239 18.47 -30.58 16.78
CA LEU A 239 18.45 -29.30 16.08
C LEU A 239 19.83 -28.60 16.06
N ASP A 240 20.66 -28.81 17.07
CA ASP A 240 22.00 -28.21 17.12
C ASP A 240 22.95 -28.93 16.16
N GLY A 241 22.87 -30.27 16.13
CA GLY A 241 23.52 -31.09 15.12
C GLY A 241 23.05 -30.79 13.70
N LEU A 242 21.78 -30.42 13.51
CA LEU A 242 21.25 -30.01 12.21
C LEU A 242 21.85 -28.68 11.71
N ASP A 243 22.04 -27.70 12.59
CA ASP A 243 22.68 -26.42 12.22
C ASP A 243 24.12 -26.67 11.74
N ALA A 244 24.89 -27.47 12.49
CA ALA A 244 26.23 -27.88 12.09
C ALA A 244 26.23 -28.67 10.76
N PHE A 245 25.23 -29.54 10.55
CA PHE A 245 25.07 -30.31 9.32
C PHE A 245 24.86 -29.41 8.10
N LEU A 246 23.98 -28.40 8.21
CA LEU A 246 23.70 -27.47 7.12
C LEU A 246 24.92 -26.61 6.76
N VAL A 247 25.73 -26.22 7.75
CA VAL A 247 26.99 -25.51 7.55
C VAL A 247 28.01 -26.39 6.81
N ASP A 248 28.26 -27.62 7.28
CA ASP A 248 29.23 -28.54 6.65
C ASP A 248 28.77 -28.99 5.24
N CYS A 249 27.45 -29.03 4.98
CA CYS A 249 26.89 -29.32 3.66
C CYS A 249 27.13 -28.23 2.61
N ASP A 250 27.45 -27.01 3.06
CA ASP A 250 27.69 -25.83 2.22
C ASP A 250 26.49 -25.45 1.32
N ILE A 251 25.27 -25.82 1.73
CA ILE A 251 24.06 -25.62 0.90
C ILE A 251 23.76 -24.13 0.65
N MET A 252 24.28 -23.24 1.52
CA MET A 252 24.20 -21.79 1.33
C MET A 252 24.87 -21.31 0.04
N HIS A 253 25.88 -22.05 -0.47
CA HIS A 253 26.56 -21.71 -1.72
C HIS A 253 25.61 -21.60 -2.92
N LEU A 254 24.48 -22.31 -2.89
CA LEU A 254 23.44 -22.21 -3.92
C LEU A 254 22.78 -20.81 -3.98
N MET A 255 22.74 -20.07 -2.88
CA MET A 255 22.22 -18.70 -2.85
C MET A 255 23.22 -17.67 -3.38
N GLU A 256 24.51 -18.00 -3.42
CA GLU A 256 25.58 -17.10 -3.88
C GLU A 256 25.88 -17.24 -5.38
N LEU A 257 25.04 -17.97 -6.12
CA LEU A 257 25.22 -18.16 -7.55
C LEU A 257 24.95 -16.85 -8.32
N PRO A 258 25.85 -16.42 -9.21
CA PRO A 258 25.74 -15.11 -9.88
C PRO A 258 24.70 -15.04 -11.01
N HIS A 259 24.22 -16.18 -11.51
CA HIS A 259 23.39 -16.25 -12.73
C HIS A 259 21.90 -16.34 -12.42
N LEU A 260 21.29 -15.21 -12.05
CA LEU A 260 19.83 -15.12 -11.84
C LEU A 260 19.01 -15.11 -13.15
N GLU A 261 19.67 -15.14 -14.31
CA GLU A 261 19.05 -15.15 -15.64
C GLU A 261 18.52 -16.54 -16.06
N ASP A 262 19.16 -17.63 -15.61
CA ASP A 262 18.67 -18.98 -15.91
C ASP A 262 17.52 -19.35 -14.96
N GLY A 263 16.29 -19.27 -15.47
CA GLY A 263 15.08 -19.61 -14.72
C GLY A 263 15.09 -21.03 -14.13
N ARG A 264 15.86 -21.97 -14.70
CA ARG A 264 16.02 -23.32 -14.18
C ARG A 264 16.87 -23.30 -12.90
N LEU A 265 17.94 -22.51 -12.86
CA LEU A 265 18.76 -22.34 -11.67
C LEU A 265 18.02 -21.56 -10.57
N VAL A 266 17.24 -20.55 -10.95
CA VAL A 266 16.33 -19.83 -10.04
C VAL A 266 15.36 -20.79 -9.35
N SER A 267 14.89 -21.84 -10.04
CA SER A 267 14.04 -22.85 -9.41
C SER A 267 14.76 -23.64 -8.31
N VAL A 268 16.06 -23.93 -8.47
CA VAL A 268 16.89 -24.58 -7.45
C VAL A 268 17.07 -23.66 -6.24
N ILE A 269 17.40 -22.38 -6.48
CA ILE A 269 17.52 -21.37 -5.42
C ILE A 269 16.22 -21.28 -4.62
N ARG A 270 15.07 -21.23 -5.29
CA ARG A 270 13.77 -21.20 -4.64
C ARG A 270 13.49 -22.48 -3.84
N ASP A 271 13.84 -23.66 -4.37
CA ASP A 271 13.72 -24.94 -3.65
C ASP A 271 14.59 -24.93 -2.37
N THR A 272 15.78 -24.33 -2.42
CA THR A 272 16.67 -24.10 -1.27
C THR A 272 16.05 -23.10 -0.28
N LEU A 273 15.52 -21.96 -0.74
CA LEU A 273 14.86 -20.99 0.13
C LEU A 273 13.67 -21.63 0.88
N MET A 274 12.85 -22.44 0.20
CA MET A 274 11.75 -23.17 0.85
C MET A 274 12.25 -24.12 1.95
N LEU A 275 13.38 -24.79 1.74
CA LEU A 275 14.02 -25.62 2.77
C LEU A 275 14.43 -24.79 3.99
N LEU A 276 15.02 -23.60 3.78
CA LEU A 276 15.40 -22.72 4.88
C LEU A 276 14.20 -22.15 5.63
N GLN A 277 13.09 -21.89 4.93
CA GLN A 277 11.83 -21.49 5.56
C GLN A 277 11.26 -22.60 6.44
N GLU A 278 11.28 -23.86 5.99
CA GLU A 278 10.88 -25.02 6.80
C GLU A 278 11.76 -25.14 8.05
N HIS A 279 13.08 -25.01 7.89
CA HIS A 279 14.03 -25.04 9.01
C HIS A 279 13.74 -23.95 10.06
N ALA A 280 13.58 -22.70 9.64
CA ALA A 280 13.28 -21.58 10.53
C ALA A 280 11.93 -21.76 11.26
N LYS A 281 10.90 -22.31 10.59
CA LYS A 281 9.60 -22.61 11.19
C LYS A 281 9.67 -23.72 12.23
N THR A 282 10.42 -24.80 11.95
CA THR A 282 10.61 -25.91 12.90
C THR A 282 11.32 -25.44 14.16
N GLN A 283 12.35 -24.60 14.05
CA GLN A 283 13.02 -24.04 15.22
C GLN A 283 12.11 -23.11 16.03
N LYS A 284 11.28 -22.29 15.37
CA LYS A 284 10.30 -21.41 16.03
C LYS A 284 9.26 -22.20 16.86
N ALA A 285 8.82 -23.36 16.38
CA ALA A 285 7.88 -24.21 17.11
C ALA A 285 8.50 -24.78 18.41
N THR A 286 9.77 -25.15 18.36
CA THR A 286 10.49 -25.74 19.50
C THR A 286 10.85 -24.71 20.57
N SER A 287 11.16 -23.46 20.19
CA SER A 287 11.46 -22.39 21.17
C SER A 287 10.22 -21.98 21.97
N SER A 288 9.05 -21.87 21.35
CA SER A 288 7.79 -21.54 22.05
C SER A 288 7.33 -22.63 23.02
N GLN A 289 7.70 -23.90 22.82
CA GLN A 289 7.44 -24.97 23.79
C GLN A 289 8.33 -24.89 25.04
N LYS A 290 9.58 -24.42 24.91
CA LYS A 290 10.50 -24.25 26.05
C LYS A 290 10.12 -23.06 26.94
N GLU A 291 9.66 -21.95 26.36
CA GLU A 291 9.17 -20.78 27.12
C GLU A 291 7.94 -21.11 27.99
N SER A 292 7.04 -21.98 27.53
CA SER A 292 5.88 -22.41 28.32
C SER A 292 6.23 -23.31 29.52
N GLN A 293 7.46 -23.84 29.60
CA GLN A 293 7.93 -24.69 30.70
C GLN A 293 8.86 -23.96 31.67
N GLN A 294 9.34 -22.76 31.34
CA GLN A 294 10.10 -21.90 32.25
C GLN A 294 9.19 -20.86 32.91
N SER A 295 8.23 -21.31 33.71
CA SER A 295 7.63 -20.45 34.73
C SER A 295 7.45 -21.26 36.00
N SER A 296 8.05 -20.75 37.08
CA SER A 296 8.06 -21.27 38.46
C SER A 296 9.34 -22.01 38.82
N GLU A 297 10.37 -21.27 39.20
CA GLU A 297 10.90 -21.28 40.58
C GLU A 297 12.10 -20.32 40.68
N ASP A 298 11.93 -19.30 41.52
CA ASP A 298 12.91 -18.55 42.31
C ASP A 298 14.32 -18.26 41.77
N SER A 299 14.64 -16.97 41.61
CA SER A 299 15.67 -16.38 42.47
C SER A 299 15.65 -14.85 42.38
N GLN A 300 15.25 -14.21 43.48
CA GLN A 300 15.64 -12.84 43.80
C GLN A 300 17.02 -12.91 44.43
N ASP A 301 18.03 -12.32 43.79
CA ASP A 301 19.25 -11.91 44.49
C ASP A 301 19.69 -10.55 43.94
N TYR A 302 19.83 -9.60 44.85
CA TYR A 302 20.05 -8.18 44.59
C TYR A 302 21.39 -7.83 45.22
N GLY A 303 22.35 -7.41 44.40
CA GLY A 303 23.55 -6.70 44.85
C GLY A 303 24.87 -7.44 44.62
N ASP A 304 25.55 -7.11 43.53
CA ASP A 304 26.88 -6.50 43.63
C ASP A 304 27.19 -5.81 42.29
N PHE A 305 27.55 -4.52 42.32
CA PHE A 305 28.01 -3.80 41.14
C PHE A 305 29.53 -3.96 41.05
N PRO A 306 30.09 -4.52 39.97
CA PRO A 306 31.54 -4.52 39.81
C PRO A 306 32.05 -3.11 39.51
N ASP A 307 33.13 -2.76 40.19
CA ASP A 307 33.91 -1.54 40.04
C ASP A 307 34.44 -1.37 38.60
N VAL A 308 34.45 -0.12 38.12
CA VAL A 308 34.73 0.27 36.73
C VAL A 308 36.23 0.38 36.42
N SER A 309 37.03 -0.55 36.93
CA SER A 309 38.50 -0.47 36.90
C SER A 309 39.23 -1.66 36.27
N ASP A 310 38.54 -2.71 35.81
CA ASP A 310 39.16 -3.87 35.14
C ASP A 310 38.74 -4.00 33.66
N LEU A 311 38.90 -2.93 32.87
CA LEU A 311 38.55 -2.89 31.44
C LEU A 311 39.72 -3.00 30.46
N ASP A 312 40.92 -3.35 30.92
CA ASP A 312 42.06 -3.59 30.05
C ASP A 312 42.74 -4.90 30.46
N ASP A 313 42.92 -5.81 29.48
CA ASP A 313 43.63 -7.11 29.53
C ASP A 313 42.88 -8.38 29.99
N ILE A 314 42.00 -8.95 29.14
CA ILE A 314 41.89 -10.42 28.97
C ILE A 314 41.55 -10.79 27.51
N ASP A 315 42.57 -11.13 26.73
CA ASP A 315 42.49 -12.23 25.75
C ASP A 315 42.62 -13.54 26.55
N ILE A 316 41.73 -14.52 26.31
CA ILE A 316 41.90 -16.01 26.40
C ILE A 316 40.53 -16.70 26.62
N ASP A 317 40.20 -17.59 25.69
CA ASP A 317 39.42 -18.83 25.79
C ASP A 317 38.40 -18.99 26.95
N ALA A 318 37.13 -18.69 26.67
CA ALA A 318 36.00 -19.22 27.42
C ALA A 318 35.39 -20.42 26.69
N VAL A 319 35.94 -21.61 26.97
CA VAL A 319 35.29 -22.90 26.74
C VAL A 319 34.14 -23.02 27.75
N GLY A 320 32.88 -22.92 27.28
CA GLY A 320 31.72 -23.26 28.12
C GLY A 320 30.56 -22.28 28.10
N GLY A 321 30.14 -21.85 26.92
CA GLY A 321 28.89 -21.14 26.71
C GLY A 321 28.67 -20.98 25.22
N VAL A 322 28.02 -21.94 24.57
CA VAL A 322 27.60 -21.77 23.17
C VAL A 322 26.63 -20.60 23.17
N SER A 323 27.13 -19.41 22.82
CA SER A 323 26.36 -18.19 22.79
C SER A 323 25.15 -18.41 21.90
N GLN A 324 23.96 -18.21 22.45
CA GLN A 324 22.69 -18.17 21.70
C GLN A 324 22.71 -17.12 20.55
N HIS A 325 23.74 -16.28 20.51
CA HIS A 325 24.01 -15.25 19.51
C HIS A 325 24.43 -15.74 18.13
N ALA A 326 24.78 -17.02 17.93
CA ALA A 326 25.30 -17.51 16.63
C ALA A 326 24.27 -18.27 15.77
N ARG A 327 23.02 -18.43 16.24
CA ARG A 327 22.00 -19.25 15.55
C ARG A 327 21.45 -18.45 14.34
N PHE A 328 21.45 -19.08 13.15
CA PHE A 328 21.10 -18.50 11.84
C PHE A 328 22.10 -17.51 11.18
N ASP A 329 23.19 -17.12 11.84
CA ASP A 329 24.18 -16.19 11.26
C ASP A 329 24.77 -16.71 9.93
N PHE A 330 24.95 -18.03 9.82
CA PHE A 330 25.43 -18.68 8.60
C PHE A 330 24.46 -18.55 7.41
N ILE A 331 23.17 -18.31 7.66
CA ILE A 331 22.14 -18.10 6.62
C ILE A 331 22.04 -16.62 6.26
N GLN A 332 22.16 -15.74 7.26
CA GLN A 332 21.90 -14.32 7.10
C GLN A 332 22.78 -13.67 6.02
N THR A 333 24.09 -13.90 6.06
CA THR A 333 25.01 -13.25 5.11
C THR A 333 24.78 -13.69 3.65
N PRO A 334 24.72 -15.00 3.33
CA PRO A 334 24.41 -15.46 1.98
C PRO A 334 23.03 -15.01 1.50
N LEU A 335 22.02 -15.03 2.36
CA LEU A 335 20.66 -14.60 2.02
C LEU A 335 20.59 -13.09 1.74
N TRP A 336 21.28 -12.28 2.52
CA TRP A 336 21.39 -10.84 2.29
C TRP A 336 22.06 -10.52 0.95
N ARG A 337 23.15 -11.23 0.61
CA ARG A 337 23.82 -11.09 -0.69
C ARG A 337 22.89 -11.45 -1.84
N LEU A 338 22.16 -12.56 -1.73
CA LEU A 338 21.16 -12.95 -2.73
C LEU A 338 20.07 -11.88 -2.89
N LEU A 339 19.55 -11.36 -1.77
CA LEU A 339 18.52 -10.33 -1.78
C LEU A 339 19.04 -9.04 -2.42
N SER A 340 20.22 -8.57 -2.02
CA SER A 340 20.88 -7.38 -2.58
C SER A 340 21.15 -7.51 -4.09
N ASN A 341 21.65 -8.67 -4.53
CA ASN A 341 21.87 -8.94 -5.95
C ASN A 341 20.55 -9.01 -6.73
N ALA A 342 19.53 -9.69 -6.21
CA ALA A 342 18.23 -9.85 -6.87
C ALA A 342 17.48 -8.52 -7.04
N PHE A 343 17.54 -7.65 -6.02
CA PHE A 343 16.88 -6.34 -6.04
C PHE A 343 17.72 -5.24 -6.72
N GLY A 344 19.04 -5.43 -6.80
CA GLY A 344 20.00 -4.54 -7.45
C GLY A 344 20.29 -4.86 -8.92
N ALA A 345 19.81 -6.00 -9.42
CA ALA A 345 19.99 -6.46 -10.80
C ALA A 345 19.39 -5.48 -11.83
N GLU A 346 20.05 -5.35 -12.98
CA GLU A 346 19.57 -4.50 -14.08
C GLU A 346 18.31 -5.07 -14.73
N VAL A 347 18.29 -6.39 -14.93
CA VAL A 347 17.10 -7.14 -15.35
C VAL A 347 16.47 -7.77 -14.11
N PRO A 348 15.22 -7.43 -13.76
CA PRO A 348 14.61 -7.97 -12.56
C PRO A 348 14.38 -9.48 -12.71
N PRO A 349 14.74 -10.28 -11.69
CA PRO A 349 14.46 -11.71 -11.69
C PRO A 349 12.95 -11.98 -11.52
N ASP A 350 12.55 -13.25 -11.61
CA ASP A 350 11.16 -13.66 -11.44
C ASP A 350 10.56 -13.14 -10.12
N ASN A 351 9.31 -12.68 -10.19
CA ASN A 351 8.58 -12.14 -9.04
C ASN A 351 8.49 -13.17 -7.89
N ASN A 352 8.38 -14.46 -8.21
CA ASN A 352 8.33 -15.51 -7.20
C ASN A 352 9.66 -15.64 -6.45
N LEU A 353 10.80 -15.39 -7.10
CA LEU A 353 12.10 -15.37 -6.44
C LEU A 353 12.18 -14.18 -5.47
N LEU A 354 11.79 -12.98 -5.92
CA LEU A 354 11.81 -11.78 -5.09
C LEU A 354 10.94 -11.94 -3.83
N MET A 355 9.72 -12.48 -3.98
CA MET A 355 8.85 -12.79 -2.83
C MET A 355 9.46 -13.86 -1.93
N ALA A 356 9.99 -14.95 -2.49
CA ALA A 356 10.62 -16.01 -1.69
C ALA A 356 11.84 -15.50 -0.90
N CYS A 357 12.66 -14.61 -1.47
CA CYS A 357 13.77 -13.98 -0.76
C CYS A 357 13.27 -13.16 0.44
N ILE A 358 12.22 -12.34 0.25
CA ILE A 358 11.64 -11.53 1.32
C ILE A 358 11.04 -12.43 2.41
N ASP A 359 10.24 -13.44 2.03
CA ASP A 359 9.57 -14.32 2.98
C ASP A 359 10.60 -15.10 3.83
N THR A 360 11.68 -15.59 3.20
CA THR A 360 12.78 -16.26 3.93
C THR A 360 13.51 -15.28 4.83
N TRP A 361 13.82 -14.07 4.35
CA TRP A 361 14.51 -13.03 5.12
C TRP A 361 13.75 -12.68 6.40
N ILE A 362 12.43 -12.46 6.30
CA ILE A 362 11.58 -12.11 7.44
C ILE A 362 11.45 -13.28 8.42
N LEU A 363 11.38 -14.52 7.92
CA LEU A 363 11.33 -15.70 8.80
C LEU A 363 12.63 -15.88 9.59
N VAL A 364 13.79 -15.72 8.94
CA VAL A 364 15.11 -15.79 9.60
C VAL A 364 15.29 -14.63 10.59
N ALA A 365 15.01 -13.40 10.16
CA ALA A 365 15.08 -12.22 11.01
C ALA A 365 14.16 -12.35 12.24
N GLY A 366 12.91 -12.77 12.04
CA GLY A 366 11.96 -12.99 13.13
C GLY A 366 12.38 -14.10 14.10
N ALA A 367 13.10 -15.13 13.63
CA ALA A 367 13.67 -16.15 14.51
C ALA A 367 14.81 -15.58 15.36
N GLN A 368 15.73 -14.80 14.77
CA GLN A 368 16.83 -14.14 15.49
C GLN A 368 16.34 -13.07 16.48
N VAL A 369 15.24 -12.37 16.18
CA VAL A 369 14.64 -11.40 17.10
C VAL A 369 13.99 -12.10 18.28
N LYS A 370 13.23 -13.18 18.04
CA LYS A 370 12.61 -13.96 19.12
C LYS A 370 13.63 -14.62 20.04
N SER A 371 14.78 -15.04 19.52
CA SER A 371 15.85 -15.60 20.35
C SER A 371 16.67 -14.55 21.09
N GLY A 372 16.34 -13.25 20.96
CA GLY A 372 17.10 -12.14 21.56
C GLY A 372 18.48 -11.92 20.95
N ALA A 373 18.79 -12.56 19.81
CA ALA A 373 20.09 -12.41 19.15
C ALA A 373 20.22 -11.07 18.41
N ARG A 374 19.09 -10.53 17.92
CA ARG A 374 19.00 -9.23 17.22
C ARG A 374 17.71 -8.49 17.60
N SER A 375 17.62 -7.21 17.28
CA SER A 375 16.39 -6.40 17.37
C SER A 375 15.85 -6.05 15.98
N TRP A 376 14.59 -5.63 15.89
CA TRP A 376 14.03 -5.18 14.61
C TRP A 376 14.73 -3.95 14.03
N SER A 377 15.32 -3.08 14.87
CA SER A 377 16.14 -1.94 14.44
C SER A 377 17.30 -2.36 13.53
N TYR A 378 17.89 -3.53 13.77
CA TYR A 378 18.98 -4.06 12.95
C TYR A 378 18.55 -4.38 11.50
N TYR A 379 17.26 -4.58 11.23
CA TYR A 379 16.73 -4.89 9.89
C TYR A 379 16.04 -3.68 9.22
N LEU A 380 15.67 -2.66 9.99
CA LEU A 380 14.88 -1.52 9.54
C LEU A 380 15.67 -0.22 9.48
N GLU A 381 16.57 0.04 10.43
CA GLU A 381 17.27 1.32 10.55
C GLU A 381 18.45 1.43 9.59
N SER A 382 18.82 2.66 9.23
CA SER A 382 19.88 2.92 8.24
C SER A 382 21.28 2.48 8.70
N PHE A 383 21.51 2.32 10.01
CA PHE A 383 22.85 2.06 10.55
C PHE A 383 23.34 0.62 10.34
N SER A 384 22.44 -0.31 10.05
CA SER A 384 22.79 -1.72 9.83
C SER A 384 23.12 -2.02 8.37
N GLN A 385 24.16 -2.82 8.15
CA GLN A 385 24.59 -3.26 6.81
C GLN A 385 23.58 -4.20 6.11
N VAL A 386 22.65 -4.79 6.87
CA VAL A 386 21.63 -5.72 6.35
C VAL A 386 20.22 -5.14 6.43
N SER A 387 20.11 -3.82 6.59
CA SER A 387 18.82 -3.14 6.63
C SER A 387 18.22 -3.02 5.23
N TRP A 388 16.90 -3.13 5.12
CA TRP A 388 16.17 -2.90 3.86
C TRP A 388 16.55 -1.57 3.19
N GLN A 389 16.89 -0.56 3.99
CA GLN A 389 17.29 0.77 3.49
C GLN A 389 18.66 0.78 2.80
N GLN A 390 19.52 -0.22 3.03
CA GLN A 390 20.82 -0.37 2.37
C GLN A 390 20.73 -0.99 0.97
N LEU A 391 19.56 -1.47 0.57
CA LEU A 391 19.37 -1.96 -0.79
C LEU A 391 19.49 -0.83 -1.81
N ARG A 392 20.03 -1.14 -2.98
CA ARG A 392 20.07 -0.19 -4.11
C ARG A 392 18.67 0.35 -4.38
N ALA A 393 18.55 1.67 -4.53
CA ALA A 393 17.29 2.33 -4.87
C ALA A 393 16.91 2.01 -6.34
N THR A 394 16.14 0.94 -6.53
CA THR A 394 15.63 0.47 -7.83
C THR A 394 14.10 0.51 -7.84
N ASP A 395 13.48 0.43 -9.02
CA ASP A 395 12.02 0.33 -9.12
C ASP A 395 11.49 -0.94 -8.43
N GLN A 396 12.29 -2.00 -8.35
CA GLN A 396 11.92 -3.24 -7.63
C GLN A 396 11.91 -3.04 -6.12
N THR A 397 12.95 -2.43 -5.54
CA THR A 397 12.96 -2.18 -4.08
C THR A 397 11.81 -1.28 -3.66
N ARG A 398 11.43 -0.31 -4.49
CA ARG A 398 10.23 0.51 -4.29
C ARG A 398 8.93 -0.29 -4.39
N LYS A 399 8.79 -1.12 -5.43
CA LYS A 399 7.57 -1.93 -5.68
C LYS A 399 7.31 -2.95 -4.59
N TYR A 400 8.36 -3.58 -4.06
CA TYR A 400 8.29 -4.64 -3.05
C TYR A 400 8.45 -4.12 -1.61
N GLY A 401 8.82 -2.86 -1.38
CA GLY A 401 8.85 -2.27 -0.04
C GLY A 401 7.56 -2.49 0.76
N PRO A 402 6.36 -2.24 0.18
CA PRO A 402 5.10 -2.55 0.86
C PRO A 402 4.89 -4.05 1.15
N TYR A 403 5.41 -4.95 0.30
CA TYR A 403 5.34 -6.39 0.54
C TYR A 403 6.22 -6.81 1.72
N PHE A 404 7.46 -6.29 1.76
CA PHE A 404 8.38 -6.51 2.87
C PHE A 404 7.77 -6.07 4.21
N LEU A 405 7.24 -4.85 4.28
CA LEU A 405 6.60 -4.34 5.50
C LEU A 405 5.33 -5.14 5.86
N ALA A 406 4.53 -5.57 4.88
CA ALA A 406 3.35 -6.39 5.16
C ALA A 406 3.72 -7.75 5.76
N CYS A 407 4.65 -8.47 5.15
CA CYS A 407 5.12 -9.77 5.66
C CYS A 407 5.78 -9.63 7.05
N LEU A 408 6.42 -8.49 7.33
CA LEU A 408 7.00 -8.19 8.63
C LEU A 408 5.92 -8.06 9.72
N LEU A 409 4.87 -7.28 9.44
CA LEU A 409 3.71 -7.11 10.34
C LEU A 409 2.91 -8.39 10.54
N GLU A 410 2.82 -9.23 9.51
CA GLU A 410 2.21 -10.56 9.60
C GLU A 410 3.02 -11.52 10.49
N ASN A 411 4.35 -11.36 10.56
CA ASN A 411 5.23 -12.18 11.40
C ASN A 411 5.23 -11.75 12.87
N ASP A 412 5.30 -10.44 13.11
CA ASP A 412 5.36 -9.84 14.44
C ASP A 412 4.56 -8.52 14.48
N ARG A 413 3.53 -8.50 15.32
CA ARG A 413 2.62 -7.34 15.46
C ARG A 413 3.21 -6.20 16.27
N THR A 414 4.20 -6.48 17.13
CA THR A 414 4.85 -5.48 17.99
C THR A 414 5.65 -4.45 17.19
N VAL A 415 6.13 -4.85 16.01
CA VAL A 415 6.84 -3.98 15.06
C VAL A 415 6.03 -2.73 14.71
N TYR A 416 4.71 -2.86 14.57
CA TYR A 416 3.87 -1.70 14.26
C TYR A 416 3.81 -0.69 15.41
N GLU A 417 3.91 -1.15 16.66
CA GLU A 417 3.88 -0.26 17.82
C GLU A 417 5.19 0.53 17.94
N GLU A 418 6.33 -0.10 17.63
CA GLU A 418 7.65 0.52 17.69
C GLU A 418 7.95 1.42 16.47
N TYR A 419 7.64 0.96 15.25
CA TYR A 419 7.98 1.63 13.98
C TYR A 419 6.76 2.23 13.28
N ARG A 420 5.72 2.58 14.04
CA ARG A 420 4.43 3.05 13.51
C ARG A 420 4.58 4.15 12.46
N HIS A 421 5.34 5.19 12.80
CA HIS A 421 5.50 6.37 11.96
C HIS A 421 6.21 6.04 10.65
N ASP A 422 7.25 5.21 10.67
CA ASP A 422 7.99 4.82 9.46
C ASP A 422 7.11 3.95 8.54
N ILE A 423 6.30 3.06 9.11
CA ILE A 423 5.38 2.19 8.37
C ILE A 423 4.25 3.00 7.74
N ASP A 424 3.63 3.91 8.49
CA ASP A 424 2.59 4.81 7.99
C ASP A 424 3.16 5.74 6.90
N THR A 425 4.40 6.18 7.05
CA THR A 425 5.11 7.00 6.05
C THR A 425 5.36 6.19 4.78
N ALA A 426 5.85 4.96 4.92
CA ALA A 426 6.09 4.07 3.79
C ALA A 426 4.80 3.76 3.03
N LEU A 427 3.68 3.51 3.74
CA LEU A 427 2.37 3.38 3.12
C LEU A 427 2.01 4.65 2.35
N LEU A 428 2.04 5.81 3.01
CA LEU A 428 1.66 7.10 2.42
C LEU A 428 2.47 7.45 1.17
N VAL A 429 3.80 7.30 1.24
CA VAL A 429 4.73 7.55 0.14
C VAL A 429 4.50 6.55 -1.01
N SER A 430 4.25 5.28 -0.70
CA SER A 430 3.96 4.27 -1.71
C SER A 430 2.62 4.50 -2.44
N LEU A 431 1.68 5.21 -1.81
CA LEU A 431 0.39 5.59 -2.39
C LEU A 431 0.48 6.76 -3.36
N VAL A 432 1.62 7.46 -3.52
CA VAL A 432 1.82 8.52 -4.54
C VAL A 432 2.70 8.06 -5.72
N GLU A 433 3.01 6.77 -5.77
CA GLU A 433 3.81 6.17 -6.83
C GLU A 433 3.13 6.15 -8.21
N ARG A 434 3.93 5.97 -9.27
CA ARG A 434 3.38 5.76 -10.62
C ARG A 434 2.51 4.50 -10.64
N GLU A 435 1.49 4.48 -11.49
CA GLU A 435 0.54 3.37 -11.54
C GLU A 435 1.20 2.01 -11.85
N SER A 436 2.29 2.01 -12.62
CA SER A 436 3.11 0.83 -12.92
C SER A 436 3.86 0.24 -11.71
N LEU A 437 4.08 1.04 -10.67
CA LEU A 437 4.74 0.64 -9.43
C LEU A 437 3.76 0.24 -8.32
N LEU A 438 2.45 0.43 -8.53
CA LEU A 438 1.42 -0.04 -7.61
C LEU A 438 1.29 -1.57 -7.72
N ARG A 439 1.64 -2.28 -6.65
CA ARG A 439 1.54 -3.75 -6.56
C ARG A 439 1.08 -4.22 -5.21
N PHE A 440 1.83 -3.94 -4.13
CA PHE A 440 1.60 -4.56 -2.82
C PHE A 440 1.09 -3.59 -1.74
N GLN A 441 0.71 -2.37 -2.11
CA GLN A 441 0.13 -1.38 -1.20
C GLN A 441 -1.13 -1.90 -0.49
N HIS A 442 -1.93 -2.70 -1.19
CA HIS A 442 -3.11 -3.36 -0.62
C HIS A 442 -2.77 -4.32 0.52
N ARG A 443 -1.68 -5.10 0.38
CA ARG A 443 -1.23 -6.03 1.43
C ARG A 443 -0.70 -5.28 2.65
N LEU A 444 0.06 -4.21 2.44
CA LEU A 444 0.53 -3.36 3.54
C LEU A 444 -0.63 -2.69 4.29
N LEU A 445 -1.56 -2.08 3.56
CA LEU A 445 -2.74 -1.46 4.15
C LEU A 445 -3.56 -2.48 4.95
N HIS A 446 -3.77 -3.67 4.40
CA HIS A 446 -4.49 -4.75 5.07
C HIS A 446 -3.77 -5.19 6.35
N ALA A 447 -2.45 -5.40 6.31
CA ALA A 447 -1.65 -5.77 7.47
C ALA A 447 -1.69 -4.70 8.59
N ILE A 448 -1.67 -3.41 8.22
CA ILE A 448 -1.78 -2.30 9.19
C ILE A 448 -3.17 -2.28 9.83
N VAL A 449 -4.25 -2.41 9.04
CA VAL A 449 -5.63 -2.38 9.53
C VAL A 449 -5.97 -3.59 10.40
N GLN A 450 -5.33 -4.74 10.16
CA GLN A 450 -5.47 -5.92 11.01
C GLN A 450 -4.78 -5.79 12.37
N ASN A 451 -3.84 -4.85 12.52
CA ASN A 451 -3.21 -4.62 13.80
C ASN A 451 -4.23 -4.00 14.77
N LYS A 452 -4.33 -4.53 16.00
CA LYS A 452 -5.37 -4.15 16.97
C LYS A 452 -5.15 -2.76 17.59
N GLY A 453 -4.08 -2.04 17.21
CA GLY A 453 -3.83 -0.68 17.67
C GLY A 453 -4.86 0.31 17.12
N ASP A 454 -5.42 1.17 17.98
CA ASP A 454 -6.19 2.33 17.53
C ASP A 454 -5.25 3.26 16.77
N SER A 455 -5.28 3.20 15.44
CA SER A 455 -4.57 4.11 14.56
C SER A 455 -5.46 5.25 14.15
N ALA A 456 -5.12 6.44 14.64
CA ALA A 456 -5.79 7.67 14.26
C ALA A 456 -5.86 7.82 12.73
N LEU A 457 -4.78 7.44 12.03
CA LEU A 457 -4.72 7.47 10.56
C LEU A 457 -5.62 6.46 9.86
N MET A 458 -6.00 5.36 10.51
CA MET A 458 -6.79 4.28 9.89
C MET A 458 -8.30 4.41 10.17
N ARG A 459 -8.75 5.60 10.58
CA ARG A 459 -10.18 5.91 10.76
C ARG A 459 -10.83 6.22 9.40
N ASN A 460 -12.14 5.98 9.27
CA ASN A 460 -12.91 6.39 8.07
C ASN A 460 -12.28 5.97 6.72
N LEU A 461 -11.73 4.76 6.66
CA LEU A 461 -11.14 4.25 5.43
C LEU A 461 -12.21 4.06 4.35
N PRO A 462 -11.94 4.36 3.08
CA PRO A 462 -12.90 4.26 1.98
C PRO A 462 -13.10 2.82 1.50
N PHE A 463 -13.07 1.83 2.41
CA PHE A 463 -13.23 0.40 2.11
C PHE A 463 -14.44 -0.14 2.85
N PHE A 464 -15.10 -1.13 2.26
CA PHE A 464 -16.23 -1.78 2.90
C PHE A 464 -15.71 -2.83 3.89
N TYR A 465 -16.31 -2.89 5.08
CA TYR A 465 -16.06 -3.96 6.03
C TYR A 465 -17.12 -5.05 5.86
N ASP A 466 -16.71 -6.22 5.39
CA ASP A 466 -17.61 -7.36 5.23
C ASP A 466 -17.83 -8.04 6.58
N GLN A 467 -19.02 -7.84 7.15
CA GLN A 467 -19.41 -8.43 8.43
C GLN A 467 -19.43 -9.97 8.40
N ASN A 468 -19.67 -10.59 7.23
CA ASN A 468 -19.71 -12.04 7.11
C ASN A 468 -18.31 -12.65 7.12
N ARG A 469 -17.36 -12.02 6.41
CA ARG A 469 -15.96 -12.44 6.38
C ARG A 469 -15.13 -11.91 7.56
N ARG A 470 -15.67 -10.92 8.29
CA ARG A 470 -14.96 -10.15 9.32
C ARG A 470 -13.66 -9.53 8.80
N ASP A 471 -13.65 -9.10 7.55
CA ASP A 471 -12.47 -8.58 6.88
C ASP A 471 -12.83 -7.37 6.01
N TRP A 472 -11.82 -6.57 5.68
CA TRP A 472 -11.97 -5.40 4.82
C TRP A 472 -11.82 -5.77 3.35
N ASP A 473 -12.60 -5.12 2.47
CA ASP A 473 -12.49 -5.24 1.02
C ASP A 473 -11.26 -4.48 0.47
N ILE A 474 -10.08 -4.90 0.89
CA ILE A 474 -8.78 -4.33 0.51
C ILE A 474 -8.10 -5.30 -0.47
N THR A 475 -8.25 -5.01 -1.76
CA THR A 475 -7.63 -5.75 -2.86
C THR A 475 -6.78 -4.80 -3.71
N SER A 476 -5.97 -5.34 -4.62
CA SER A 476 -5.17 -4.52 -5.54
C SER A 476 -6.06 -3.56 -6.36
N ASP A 477 -7.22 -4.03 -6.81
CA ASP A 477 -8.15 -3.26 -7.64
C ASP A 477 -8.92 -2.20 -6.84
N THR A 478 -9.34 -2.52 -5.61
CA THR A 478 -10.06 -1.54 -4.77
C THR A 478 -9.13 -0.42 -4.33
N VAL A 479 -7.87 -0.72 -3.97
CA VAL A 479 -6.87 0.31 -3.64
C VAL A 479 -6.53 1.18 -4.84
N ARG A 480 -6.43 0.61 -6.05
CA ARG A 480 -6.20 1.38 -7.29
C ARG A 480 -7.35 2.35 -7.57
N THR A 481 -8.59 1.84 -7.51
CA THR A 481 -9.80 2.63 -7.82
C THR A 481 -10.08 3.71 -6.77
N ARG A 482 -9.87 3.39 -5.49
CA ARG A 482 -10.18 4.28 -4.36
C ARG A 482 -8.95 5.03 -3.84
N ARG A 483 -7.86 5.05 -4.59
CA ARG A 483 -6.56 5.61 -4.20
C ARG A 483 -6.64 7.05 -3.73
N LEU A 484 -7.30 7.93 -4.50
CA LEU A 484 -7.47 9.34 -4.15
C LEU A 484 -8.32 9.50 -2.89
N ALA A 485 -9.40 8.72 -2.76
CA ALA A 485 -10.22 8.72 -1.56
C ALA A 485 -9.42 8.26 -0.32
N LEU A 486 -8.54 7.27 -0.46
CA LEU A 486 -7.68 6.81 0.63
C LEU A 486 -6.71 7.91 1.07
N ILE A 487 -6.04 8.58 0.13
CA ILE A 487 -5.14 9.70 0.44
C ILE A 487 -5.92 10.84 1.12
N SER A 488 -7.10 11.17 0.61
CA SER A 488 -7.99 12.17 1.23
C SER A 488 -8.37 11.79 2.66
N SER A 489 -8.75 10.53 2.92
CA SER A 489 -9.07 10.04 4.27
C SER A 489 -7.85 10.13 5.20
N LEU A 490 -6.66 9.71 4.75
CA LEU A 490 -5.44 9.79 5.55
C LEU A 490 -5.11 11.24 5.94
N PHE A 491 -5.23 12.19 5.01
CA PHE A 491 -5.00 13.61 5.30
C PHE A 491 -6.05 14.21 6.23
N SER A 492 -7.33 13.86 6.04
CA SER A 492 -8.40 14.26 6.98
C SER A 492 -8.13 13.72 8.38
N ASN A 493 -7.68 12.46 8.49
CA ASN A 493 -7.37 11.86 9.78
C ASN A 493 -6.16 12.52 10.46
N MET A 494 -5.11 12.89 9.70
CA MET A 494 -3.97 13.66 10.26
C MET A 494 -4.44 14.98 10.87
N ARG A 495 -5.33 15.70 10.16
CA ARG A 495 -5.94 16.94 10.62
C ARG A 495 -6.71 16.73 11.92
N ASP A 496 -7.64 15.77 11.89
CA ASP A 496 -8.55 15.52 13.00
C ASP A 496 -7.78 15.03 14.25
N ASP A 497 -6.71 14.25 14.07
CA ASP A 497 -5.84 13.80 15.14
C ASP A 497 -5.03 14.92 15.78
N VAL A 498 -4.50 15.85 14.97
CA VAL A 498 -3.83 17.06 15.49
C VAL A 498 -4.80 17.94 16.27
N TYR A 499 -6.03 18.13 15.80
CA TYR A 499 -7.02 18.93 16.54
C TYR A 499 -7.49 18.25 17.82
N ALA A 500 -7.81 16.95 17.77
CA ALA A 500 -8.21 16.19 18.95
C ALA A 500 -7.11 16.21 20.02
N THR A 501 -5.84 16.15 19.59
CA THR A 501 -4.69 16.26 20.49
C THR A 501 -4.51 17.70 21.00
N ALA A 502 -4.67 18.72 20.16
CA ALA A 502 -4.55 20.13 20.56
C ALA A 502 -5.56 20.52 21.63
N SER A 503 -6.79 20.00 21.55
CA SER A 503 -7.81 20.22 22.59
C SER A 503 -7.44 19.62 23.96
N ARG A 504 -6.52 18.65 24.01
CA ARG A 504 -6.07 17.97 25.24
C ARG A 504 -4.71 18.47 25.72
N ASN A 505 -3.75 18.62 24.81
CA ASN A 505 -2.37 18.97 25.09
C ASN A 505 -1.71 19.69 23.90
N GLN A 506 -1.45 20.99 24.05
CA GLN A 506 -0.83 21.80 23.00
C GLN A 506 0.61 21.37 22.67
N THR A 507 1.39 20.91 23.65
CA THR A 507 2.78 20.48 23.45
C THR A 507 2.82 19.20 22.62
N GLY A 508 2.01 18.21 22.99
CA GLY A 508 1.87 16.97 22.22
C GLY A 508 1.34 17.19 20.80
N ALA A 509 0.43 18.16 20.61
CA ALA A 509 -0.05 18.53 19.28
C ALA A 509 1.05 19.14 18.40
N ASN A 510 2.00 19.88 18.98
CA ASN A 510 3.15 20.42 18.24
C ASN A 510 4.13 19.32 17.81
N GLU A 511 4.36 18.32 18.66
CA GLU A 511 5.19 17.15 18.33
C GLU A 511 4.53 16.32 17.22
N LEU A 512 3.25 16.01 17.36
CA LEU A 512 2.47 15.29 16.34
C LEU A 512 2.45 16.04 15.00
N ARG A 513 2.31 17.38 15.04
CA ARG A 513 2.40 18.22 13.84
C ARG A 513 3.76 18.09 13.16
N ARG A 514 4.87 18.02 13.91
CA ARG A 514 6.21 17.82 13.35
C ARG A 514 6.33 16.46 12.67
N VAL A 515 5.82 15.40 13.31
CA VAL A 515 5.80 14.04 12.74
C VAL A 515 5.04 14.03 11.42
N TYR A 516 3.78 14.47 11.40
CA TYR A 516 2.98 14.53 10.17
C TYR A 516 3.58 15.46 9.12
N ALA A 517 4.20 16.58 9.52
CA ALA A 517 4.89 17.44 8.56
C ALA A 517 6.08 16.75 7.89
N THR A 518 6.81 15.87 8.58
CA THR A 518 7.87 15.05 7.98
C THR A 518 7.29 14.08 6.96
N MET A 519 6.23 13.35 7.32
CA MET A 519 5.55 12.41 6.40
C MET A 519 5.06 13.09 5.11
N LEU A 520 4.42 14.25 5.26
CA LEU A 520 3.89 15.02 4.14
C LEU A 520 5.00 15.58 3.24
N LYS A 521 6.14 15.99 3.82
CA LYS A 521 7.32 16.40 3.05
C LYS A 521 7.88 15.25 2.22
N GLU A 522 8.02 14.06 2.81
CA GLU A 522 8.49 12.88 2.08
C GLU A 522 7.55 12.48 0.95
N LEU A 523 6.23 12.52 1.17
CA LEU A 523 5.23 12.33 0.13
C LEU A 523 5.41 13.34 -1.00
N MET A 524 5.55 14.63 -0.68
CA MET A 524 5.69 15.69 -1.69
C MET A 524 6.99 15.57 -2.49
N VAL A 525 8.11 15.22 -1.83
CA VAL A 525 9.39 14.94 -2.50
C VAL A 525 9.27 13.73 -3.42
N ARG A 526 8.53 12.68 -3.00
CA ARG A 526 8.29 11.51 -3.86
C ARG A 526 7.46 11.87 -5.10
N MET A 527 6.40 12.66 -4.93
CA MET A 527 5.60 13.15 -6.07
C MET A 527 6.45 13.94 -7.07
N GLN A 528 7.29 14.85 -6.55
CA GLN A 528 8.21 15.64 -7.36
C GLN A 528 9.20 14.74 -8.11
N GLY A 529 9.83 13.79 -7.43
CA GLY A 529 10.76 12.84 -8.05
C GLY A 529 10.11 12.01 -9.16
N ASN A 530 8.90 11.51 -8.92
CA ASN A 530 8.16 10.74 -9.91
C ASN A 530 7.78 11.55 -11.15
N TYR A 531 7.40 12.82 -10.96
CA TYR A 531 7.12 13.73 -12.07
C TYR A 531 8.39 14.01 -12.90
N LEU A 532 9.52 14.33 -12.25
CA LEU A 532 10.79 14.60 -12.94
C LEU A 532 11.30 13.37 -13.71
N GLN A 533 11.10 12.17 -13.18
CA GLN A 533 11.40 10.92 -13.89
C GLN A 533 10.50 10.71 -15.11
N LEU A 534 9.23 11.12 -15.06
CA LEU A 534 8.31 11.03 -16.19
C LEU A 534 8.58 12.06 -17.29
N GLN A 535 9.11 13.24 -16.96
CA GLN A 535 9.48 14.23 -17.99
C GLN A 535 10.54 13.72 -18.97
N GLN A 536 11.28 12.68 -18.60
CA GLN A 536 12.26 12.02 -19.46
C GLN A 536 11.61 10.99 -20.41
N GLY A 537 10.28 10.78 -20.36
CA GLY A 537 9.51 9.85 -21.20
C GLY A 537 8.16 10.43 -21.71
N SER A 538 7.64 9.93 -22.84
CA SER A 538 6.46 10.45 -23.58
C SER A 538 5.12 10.41 -22.81
N GLN A 539 4.14 11.27 -23.20
CA GLN A 539 2.66 11.37 -22.97
C GLN A 539 1.99 10.93 -21.63
N VAL A 540 2.58 10.03 -20.84
CA VAL A 540 2.07 9.52 -19.54
C VAL A 540 2.09 10.60 -18.45
N THR A 541 2.67 11.77 -18.72
CA THR A 541 2.73 12.92 -17.81
C THR A 541 1.35 13.46 -17.45
N GLY A 542 0.37 13.45 -18.37
CA GLY A 542 -0.95 14.06 -18.15
C GLY A 542 -1.73 13.47 -16.97
N ALA A 543 -1.95 12.16 -16.98
CA ALA A 543 -2.73 11.48 -15.94
C ALA A 543 -2.06 11.57 -14.55
N TYR A 544 -0.72 11.49 -14.50
CA TYR A 544 0.01 11.66 -13.24
C TYR A 544 -0.05 13.11 -12.73
N VAL A 545 0.00 14.10 -13.62
CA VAL A 545 -0.16 15.51 -13.26
C VAL A 545 -1.54 15.77 -12.67
N GLU A 546 -2.62 15.30 -13.29
CA GLU A 546 -3.99 15.44 -12.76
C GLU A 546 -4.13 14.77 -11.38
N PHE A 547 -3.55 13.58 -11.21
CA PHE A 547 -3.49 12.90 -9.92
C PHE A 547 -2.78 13.75 -8.86
N VAL A 548 -1.58 14.28 -9.17
CA VAL A 548 -0.81 15.13 -8.25
C VAL A 548 -1.54 16.43 -7.94
N GLN A 549 -2.17 17.07 -8.93
CA GLN A 549 -3.00 18.26 -8.73
C GLN A 549 -4.12 18.01 -7.71
N LYS A 550 -4.80 16.85 -7.79
CA LYS A 550 -5.81 16.46 -6.80
C LYS A 550 -5.20 16.19 -5.41
N VAL A 551 -4.06 15.53 -5.32
CA VAL A 551 -3.35 15.35 -4.03
C VAL A 551 -2.94 16.70 -3.42
N VAL A 552 -2.49 17.66 -4.23
CA VAL A 552 -2.14 19.02 -3.77
C VAL A 552 -3.37 19.79 -3.30
N GLN A 553 -4.52 19.64 -3.98
CA GLN A 553 -5.80 20.17 -3.50
C GLN A 553 -6.12 19.62 -2.09
N PHE A 554 -5.98 18.31 -1.87
CA PHE A 554 -6.18 17.70 -0.54
C PHE A 554 -5.16 18.18 0.49
N LEU A 555 -3.89 18.39 0.11
CA LEU A 555 -2.87 18.95 1.01
C LEU A 555 -3.25 20.36 1.49
N LYS A 556 -3.76 21.22 0.58
CA LYS A 556 -4.25 22.56 0.92
C LYS A 556 -5.49 22.51 1.80
N GLN A 557 -6.38 21.54 1.56
CA GLN A 557 -7.63 21.38 2.29
C GLN A 557 -7.42 20.86 3.72
N TYR A 558 -6.72 19.74 3.88
CA TYR A 558 -6.67 19.07 5.18
C TYR A 558 -5.44 19.43 5.99
N THR A 559 -4.28 19.64 5.34
CA THR A 559 -2.98 19.69 6.02
C THR A 559 -2.26 21.05 5.93
N GLY A 560 -2.95 22.10 5.47
CA GLY A 560 -2.33 23.40 5.20
C GLY A 560 -1.70 24.09 6.44
N ASP A 561 -2.19 23.79 7.64
CA ASP A 561 -1.68 24.25 8.93
C ASP A 561 -0.70 23.27 9.60
N ILE A 562 -0.53 22.07 9.03
CA ILE A 562 0.46 21.07 9.47
C ILE A 562 1.76 21.27 8.69
N CYS A 563 1.67 21.25 7.36
CA CYS A 563 2.81 21.41 6.47
C CYS A 563 2.44 22.27 5.26
N PRO A 564 3.19 23.35 4.96
CA PRO A 564 2.98 24.08 3.72
C PRO A 564 3.32 23.20 2.51
N VAL A 565 2.53 23.32 1.46
CA VAL A 565 2.80 22.68 0.16
C VAL A 565 4.12 23.21 -0.40
N LEU A 566 4.97 22.32 -0.93
CA LEU A 566 6.26 22.70 -1.52
C LEU A 566 6.07 23.71 -2.66
N PRO A 567 6.94 24.74 -2.77
CA PRO A 567 6.86 25.77 -3.82
C PRO A 567 6.79 25.19 -5.25
N PHE A 568 7.43 24.04 -5.46
CA PHE A 568 7.40 23.29 -6.71
C PHE A 568 5.97 23.06 -7.25
N PHE A 569 4.99 22.78 -6.39
CA PHE A 569 3.60 22.51 -6.79
C PHE A 569 2.71 23.75 -6.88
N THR A 570 3.26 24.93 -6.57
CA THR A 570 2.55 26.22 -6.62
C THR A 570 3.10 27.16 -7.68
N ASP A 571 4.27 26.83 -8.26
CA ASP A 571 4.89 27.60 -9.33
C ASP A 571 4.56 26.96 -10.69
N SER A 572 3.85 27.70 -11.53
CA SER A 572 3.48 27.29 -12.90
C SER A 572 4.67 26.97 -13.81
N VAL A 573 5.85 27.51 -13.51
CA VAL A 573 7.08 27.22 -14.28
C VAL A 573 7.64 25.85 -13.91
N ALA A 574 7.54 25.47 -12.63
CA ALA A 574 8.09 24.22 -12.12
C ALA A 574 7.13 23.04 -12.34
N PHE A 575 5.82 23.25 -12.15
CA PHE A 575 4.80 22.22 -12.25
C PHE A 575 3.52 22.75 -12.92
N PRO A 576 2.89 21.99 -13.85
CA PRO A 576 1.64 22.39 -14.48
C PRO A 576 0.51 22.49 -13.45
N LEU A 577 -0.02 23.70 -13.26
CA LEU A 577 -1.13 23.96 -12.34
C LEU A 577 -2.48 23.55 -12.97
N PRO A 578 -3.52 23.27 -12.15
CA PRO A 578 -4.84 22.93 -12.67
C PRO A 578 -5.37 24.09 -13.53
N SER A 579 -5.84 23.79 -14.74
CA SER A 579 -6.36 24.83 -15.65
C SER A 579 -7.58 25.54 -15.07
N THR A 580 -8.41 24.83 -14.29
CA THR A 580 -9.63 25.37 -13.67
C THR A 580 -9.42 26.01 -12.31
N ASP A 581 -8.31 25.72 -11.63
CA ASP A 581 -7.99 26.27 -10.30
C ASP A 581 -6.48 26.43 -10.07
N PRO A 582 -5.79 27.37 -10.77
CA PRO A 582 -4.34 27.49 -10.70
C PRO A 582 -3.83 27.86 -9.29
N ALA A 583 -4.62 28.62 -8.53
CA ALA A 583 -4.26 29.08 -7.19
C ALA A 583 -4.71 28.14 -6.05
N TYR A 584 -5.29 26.98 -6.38
CA TYR A 584 -5.87 26.03 -5.43
C TYR A 584 -6.88 26.69 -4.45
N VAL A 585 -7.72 27.58 -4.98
CA VAL A 585 -8.75 28.30 -4.21
C VAL A 585 -9.75 27.31 -3.62
N VAL A 586 -10.14 26.27 -4.37
CA VAL A 586 -11.09 25.24 -3.88
C VAL A 586 -10.54 24.56 -2.64
N GLY A 587 -9.31 24.03 -2.72
CA GLY A 587 -8.67 23.37 -1.59
C GLY A 587 -8.54 24.29 -0.37
N ARG A 588 -8.21 25.57 -0.57
CA ARG A 588 -8.14 26.56 0.51
C ARG A 588 -9.50 26.85 1.15
N LEU A 589 -10.56 27.04 0.36
CA LEU A 589 -11.92 27.25 0.86
C LEU A 589 -12.38 26.06 1.70
N CYS A 590 -12.20 24.84 1.18
CA CYS A 590 -12.55 23.62 1.89
C CYS A 590 -11.74 23.44 3.19
N GLY A 591 -10.49 23.94 3.25
CA GLY A 591 -9.69 23.89 4.47
C GLY A 591 -10.15 24.81 5.60
N TYR A 592 -10.96 25.83 5.30
CA TYR A 592 -11.63 26.65 6.32
C TYR A 592 -12.85 25.97 6.94
N ALA A 593 -13.44 24.98 6.26
CA ALA A 593 -14.75 24.41 6.60
C ALA A 593 -14.87 23.93 8.05
N SER A 594 -13.96 23.06 8.50
CA SER A 594 -14.00 22.49 9.85
C SER A 594 -13.69 23.52 10.96
N LYS A 595 -13.03 24.63 10.60
CA LYS A 595 -12.61 25.71 11.51
C LYS A 595 -13.49 26.96 11.38
N ALA A 596 -14.50 26.95 10.52
CA ALA A 596 -15.36 28.09 10.27
C ALA A 596 -16.24 28.46 11.49
N THR A 597 -16.40 27.51 12.42
CA THR A 597 -17.03 27.70 13.73
C THR A 597 -16.18 28.50 14.71
N GLU A 598 -14.93 28.84 14.40
CA GLU A 598 -14.10 29.72 15.22
C GLU A 598 -14.06 31.14 14.64
N LEU A 599 -14.39 32.15 15.43
CA LEU A 599 -14.56 33.52 14.93
C LEU A 599 -13.27 34.09 14.32
N GLY A 600 -12.11 33.71 14.85
CA GLY A 600 -10.81 34.10 14.31
C GLY A 600 -10.59 33.58 12.89
N THR A 601 -10.79 32.27 12.68
CA THR A 601 -10.64 31.63 11.38
C THR A 601 -11.74 32.05 10.39
N ALA A 602 -12.97 32.27 10.87
CA ALA A 602 -14.05 32.83 10.05
C ALA A 602 -13.72 34.25 9.52
N LYS A 603 -13.10 35.10 10.34
CA LYS A 603 -12.59 36.40 9.90
C LYS A 603 -11.47 36.27 8.87
N GLN A 604 -10.57 35.30 9.02
CA GLN A 604 -9.56 35.01 8.00
C GLN A 604 -10.19 34.55 6.68
N LEU A 605 -11.24 33.72 6.72
CA LEU A 605 -12.02 33.34 5.54
C LEU A 605 -12.64 34.56 4.87
N SER A 606 -13.18 35.52 5.64
CA SER A 606 -13.69 36.78 5.10
C SER A 606 -12.61 37.59 4.38
N VAL A 607 -11.40 37.70 4.96
CA VAL A 607 -10.27 38.42 4.33
C VAL A 607 -9.80 37.70 3.07
N PHE A 608 -9.75 36.36 3.11
CA PHE A 608 -9.41 35.54 1.95
C PHE A 608 -10.42 35.73 0.82
N MET A 609 -11.72 35.63 1.11
CA MET A 609 -12.79 35.83 0.13
C MET A 609 -12.72 37.24 -0.48
N GLN A 610 -12.47 38.26 0.33
CA GLN A 610 -12.29 39.62 -0.15
C GLN A 610 -11.10 39.75 -1.11
N THR A 611 -9.97 39.15 -0.75
CA THR A 611 -8.75 39.18 -1.58
C THR A 611 -8.99 38.49 -2.92
N VAL A 612 -9.58 37.30 -2.90
CA VAL A 612 -9.83 36.50 -4.11
C VAL A 612 -10.90 37.13 -5.00
N ALA A 613 -11.98 37.68 -4.42
CA ALA A 613 -13.01 38.38 -5.19
C ALA A 613 -12.49 39.64 -5.87
N GLN A 614 -11.68 40.45 -5.16
CA GLN A 614 -11.07 41.65 -5.74
C GLN A 614 -10.03 41.30 -6.81
N GLN A 615 -9.19 40.28 -6.58
CA GLN A 615 -8.21 39.85 -7.58
C GLN A 615 -8.88 39.26 -8.83
N ALA A 616 -9.91 38.44 -8.66
CA ALA A 616 -10.67 37.89 -9.79
C ALA A 616 -11.34 39.00 -10.60
N ALA A 617 -11.82 40.06 -9.96
CA ALA A 617 -12.32 41.25 -10.63
C ALA A 617 -11.20 42.04 -11.35
N ALA A 618 -10.03 42.18 -10.74
CA ALA A 618 -8.90 42.92 -11.31
C ALA A 618 -8.24 42.21 -12.51
N ASP A 619 -8.18 40.88 -12.50
CA ASP A 619 -7.52 40.08 -13.56
C ASP A 619 -8.51 39.56 -14.61
N ASN A 620 -9.79 39.93 -14.54
CA ASN A 620 -10.87 39.40 -15.38
C ASN A 620 -11.00 37.87 -15.31
N GLN A 621 -10.76 37.29 -14.13
CA GLN A 621 -10.83 35.85 -13.84
C GLN A 621 -12.10 35.46 -13.08
N GLN A 622 -13.13 36.29 -13.12
CA GLN A 622 -14.40 36.07 -12.42
C GLN A 622 -15.06 34.71 -12.76
N PRO A 623 -15.06 34.22 -14.02
CA PRO A 623 -15.62 32.90 -14.34
C PRO A 623 -14.91 31.75 -13.61
N TYR A 624 -13.59 31.84 -13.42
CA TYR A 624 -12.85 30.86 -12.63
C TYR A 624 -13.32 30.85 -11.18
N LEU A 625 -13.50 32.04 -10.58
CA LEU A 625 -13.97 32.14 -9.20
C LEU A 625 -15.40 31.61 -9.03
N VAL A 626 -16.28 31.81 -10.01
CA VAL A 626 -17.61 31.18 -10.01
C VAL A 626 -17.48 29.66 -9.95
N ASN A 627 -16.70 29.06 -10.85
CA ASN A 627 -16.49 27.61 -10.87
C ASN A 627 -15.83 27.09 -9.58
N GLN A 628 -14.87 27.84 -9.02
CA GLN A 628 -14.21 27.49 -7.76
C GLN A 628 -15.19 27.50 -6.58
N LEU A 629 -16.03 28.54 -6.46
CA LEU A 629 -17.06 28.64 -5.41
C LEU A 629 -18.10 27.53 -5.55
N THR A 630 -18.62 27.32 -6.77
CA THR A 630 -19.58 26.25 -7.05
C THR A 630 -18.98 24.87 -6.73
N THR A 631 -17.74 24.61 -7.13
CA THR A 631 -17.05 23.34 -6.84
C THR A 631 -16.86 23.15 -5.33
N ALA A 632 -16.32 24.14 -4.62
CA ALA A 632 -16.07 24.04 -3.17
C ALA A 632 -17.35 23.82 -2.36
N LEU A 633 -18.46 24.41 -2.80
CA LEU A 633 -19.74 24.40 -2.09
C LEU A 633 -20.72 23.33 -2.57
N SER A 634 -20.44 22.62 -3.66
CA SER A 634 -21.35 21.61 -4.24
C SER A 634 -20.70 20.23 -4.42
N SER A 635 -19.38 20.15 -4.51
CA SER A 635 -18.65 18.89 -4.73
C SER A 635 -18.73 17.94 -3.54
N ASN A 636 -18.88 16.64 -3.81
CA ASN A 636 -18.82 15.55 -2.83
C ASN A 636 -17.39 15.19 -2.39
N GLU A 637 -16.38 15.93 -2.87
CA GLU A 637 -14.98 15.77 -2.45
C GLU A 637 -14.75 16.15 -0.98
N THR A 638 -15.65 16.95 -0.39
CA THR A 638 -15.61 17.31 1.03
C THR A 638 -16.66 16.54 1.83
N PRO A 639 -16.39 16.18 3.11
CA PRO A 639 -17.41 15.62 3.98
C PRO A 639 -18.64 16.55 4.03
N ALA A 640 -19.85 15.98 3.95
CA ALA A 640 -21.09 16.76 3.90
C ALA A 640 -21.25 17.71 5.11
N ALA A 641 -20.74 17.32 6.29
CA ALA A 641 -20.72 18.16 7.48
C ALA A 641 -19.81 19.39 7.31
N ASP A 642 -18.57 19.20 6.83
CA ASP A 642 -17.64 20.29 6.55
C ASP A 642 -18.23 21.23 5.49
N ARG A 643 -18.80 20.68 4.41
CA ARG A 643 -19.49 21.46 3.37
C ARG A 643 -20.62 22.32 3.94
N ALA A 644 -21.45 21.75 4.81
CA ALA A 644 -22.55 22.47 5.45
C ALA A 644 -22.03 23.62 6.32
N LEU A 645 -20.98 23.39 7.13
CA LEU A 645 -20.36 24.44 7.95
C LEU A 645 -19.79 25.58 7.11
N LEU A 646 -19.14 25.25 5.99
CA LEU A 646 -18.62 26.25 5.06
C LEU A 646 -19.74 27.09 4.42
N ARG A 647 -20.84 26.44 3.99
CA ARG A 647 -22.02 27.14 3.47
C ARG A 647 -22.61 28.08 4.51
N VAL A 648 -22.80 27.64 5.75
CA VAL A 648 -23.32 28.48 6.83
C VAL A 648 -22.47 29.74 7.02
N ALA A 649 -21.15 29.59 7.14
CA ALA A 649 -20.25 30.73 7.34
C ALA A 649 -20.28 31.72 6.16
N LEU A 650 -20.31 31.21 4.92
CA LEU A 650 -20.37 32.05 3.73
C LEU A 650 -21.75 32.70 3.55
N PHE A 651 -22.83 31.93 3.57
CA PHE A 651 -24.20 32.39 3.25
C PHE A 651 -24.78 33.28 4.34
N GLN A 652 -24.43 33.07 5.60
CA GLN A 652 -24.92 33.89 6.70
C GLN A 652 -23.96 35.03 7.09
N GLY A 653 -22.64 34.83 6.95
CA GLY A 653 -21.65 35.75 7.50
C GLY A 653 -20.80 36.53 6.50
N ILE A 654 -20.73 36.14 5.22
CA ILE A 654 -19.82 36.78 4.25
C ILE A 654 -20.59 37.27 3.02
N PHE A 655 -21.26 36.37 2.30
CA PHE A 655 -21.98 36.67 1.05
C PHE A 655 -23.02 37.78 1.21
N PRO A 656 -23.82 37.86 2.30
CA PRO A 656 -24.81 38.93 2.45
C PRO A 656 -24.23 40.35 2.32
N ALA A 657 -22.98 40.57 2.76
CA ALA A 657 -22.32 41.88 2.60
C ALA A 657 -22.09 42.27 1.13
N TYR A 658 -21.79 41.29 0.28
CA TYR A 658 -21.59 41.50 -1.16
C TYR A 658 -22.93 41.65 -1.88
N LEU A 659 -23.95 40.86 -1.51
CA LEU A 659 -25.29 40.93 -2.10
C LEU A 659 -25.96 42.29 -1.83
N GLU A 660 -25.83 42.81 -0.61
CA GLU A 660 -26.37 44.13 -0.25
C GLU A 660 -25.72 45.27 -1.01
N THR A 661 -24.40 45.20 -1.21
CA THR A 661 -23.63 46.28 -1.83
C THR A 661 -23.59 46.19 -3.36
N ALA A 662 -24.00 45.07 -3.95
CA ALA A 662 -24.01 44.84 -5.39
C ALA A 662 -24.81 45.90 -6.17
N PHE A 663 -25.83 46.50 -5.54
CA PHE A 663 -26.68 47.52 -6.16
C PHE A 663 -26.18 48.96 -5.94
N SER A 664 -25.18 49.17 -5.08
CA SER A 664 -24.78 50.51 -4.64
C SER A 664 -23.86 51.25 -5.62
N SER A 665 -23.00 50.53 -6.35
CA SER A 665 -22.10 51.13 -7.34
C SER A 665 -21.61 50.11 -8.39
N SER A 666 -21.11 50.63 -9.51
CA SER A 666 -20.51 49.83 -10.60
C SER A 666 -19.38 48.92 -10.09
N VAL A 667 -18.49 49.46 -9.25
CA VAL A 667 -17.37 48.74 -8.62
C VAL A 667 -17.85 47.66 -7.66
N ALA A 668 -18.85 47.97 -6.82
CA ALA A 668 -19.38 47.00 -5.86
C ALA A 668 -20.06 45.83 -6.59
N SER A 669 -20.81 46.12 -7.65
CA SER A 669 -21.39 45.10 -8.54
C SER A 669 -20.31 44.23 -9.20
N LEU A 670 -19.18 44.82 -9.62
CA LEU A 670 -18.08 44.07 -10.25
C LEU A 670 -17.46 43.05 -9.28
N VAL A 671 -17.20 43.45 -8.04
CA VAL A 671 -16.60 42.58 -7.01
C VAL A 671 -17.61 41.52 -6.52
N ALA A 672 -18.90 41.87 -6.44
CA ALA A 672 -19.96 40.94 -6.05
C ALA A 672 -20.37 39.94 -7.15
N ARG A 673 -20.08 40.23 -8.42
CA ARG A 673 -20.43 39.42 -9.59
C ARG A 673 -20.16 37.92 -9.44
N PRO A 674 -18.94 37.45 -9.08
CA PRO A 674 -18.65 36.01 -8.96
C PRO A 674 -19.48 35.33 -7.86
N ILE A 675 -19.78 36.04 -6.77
CA ILE A 675 -20.63 35.52 -5.69
C ILE A 675 -22.06 35.37 -6.21
N LEU A 676 -22.62 36.40 -6.83
CA LEU A 676 -23.96 36.36 -7.43
C LEU A 676 -24.15 35.22 -8.43
N HIS A 677 -23.17 35.02 -9.33
CA HIS A 677 -23.24 33.98 -10.36
C HIS A 677 -23.06 32.57 -9.79
N SER A 678 -22.36 32.42 -8.66
CA SER A 678 -22.18 31.11 -8.03
C SER A 678 -23.39 30.63 -7.23
N LEU A 679 -24.25 31.55 -6.75
CA LEU A 679 -25.34 31.23 -5.82
C LEU A 679 -26.36 30.27 -6.43
N GLU A 680 -26.81 30.51 -7.65
CA GLU A 680 -27.84 29.70 -8.34
C GLU A 680 -27.45 28.21 -8.38
N PRO A 681 -26.31 27.79 -8.98
CA PRO A 681 -25.93 26.38 -9.02
C PRO A 681 -25.61 25.79 -7.63
N ILE A 682 -25.17 26.61 -6.67
CA ILE A 682 -24.95 26.12 -5.29
C ILE A 682 -26.29 25.81 -4.62
N VAL A 683 -27.28 26.70 -4.75
CA VAL A 683 -28.62 26.50 -4.18
C VAL A 683 -29.28 25.27 -4.80
N GLU A 684 -29.20 25.10 -6.13
CA GLU A 684 -29.71 23.90 -6.79
C GLU A 684 -29.08 22.61 -6.23
N ALA A 685 -27.78 22.64 -5.90
CA ALA A 685 -27.10 21.51 -5.29
C ALA A 685 -27.49 21.26 -3.82
N MET A 686 -27.98 22.27 -3.09
CA MET A 686 -28.33 22.13 -1.66
C MET A 686 -29.47 21.15 -1.42
N ILE A 687 -30.37 20.95 -2.40
CA ILE A 687 -31.48 20.00 -2.25
C ILE A 687 -30.99 18.56 -2.01
N PHE A 688 -29.83 18.19 -2.57
CA PHE A 688 -29.23 16.86 -2.38
C PHE A 688 -28.61 16.67 -1.00
N ASP A 689 -28.39 17.76 -0.25
CA ASP A 689 -27.87 17.73 1.12
C ASP A 689 -28.98 17.84 2.18
N LEU A 690 -30.20 18.17 1.77
CA LEU A 690 -31.33 18.36 2.65
C LEU A 690 -31.76 17.03 3.29
N ARG A 691 -31.58 16.90 4.60
CA ARG A 691 -32.12 15.80 5.39
C ARG A 691 -33.41 16.23 6.09
N ILE A 692 -34.55 16.06 5.41
CA ILE A 692 -35.87 16.50 5.89
C ILE A 692 -36.24 15.96 7.29
N ALA A 693 -35.78 14.76 7.65
CA ALA A 693 -36.05 14.15 8.95
C ALA A 693 -35.19 14.73 10.10
N HIS A 694 -34.15 15.51 9.80
CA HIS A 694 -33.27 16.09 10.80
C HIS A 694 -33.54 17.60 10.95
N PRO A 695 -34.12 18.05 12.08
CA PRO A 695 -34.48 19.45 12.28
C PRO A 695 -33.30 20.42 12.13
N SER A 696 -32.10 20.04 12.56
CA SER A 696 -30.88 20.86 12.42
C SER A 696 -30.44 21.05 10.97
N SER A 697 -30.66 20.05 10.10
CA SER A 697 -30.39 20.16 8.67
C SER A 697 -31.36 21.11 7.99
N VAL A 698 -32.65 21.02 8.34
CA VAL A 698 -33.72 21.88 7.82
C VAL A 698 -33.49 23.33 8.25
N SER A 699 -33.29 23.57 9.55
CA SER A 699 -33.02 24.89 10.11
C SER A 699 -31.76 25.52 9.49
N SER A 700 -30.64 24.80 9.41
CA SER A 700 -29.40 25.33 8.81
C SER A 700 -29.56 25.75 7.33
N ILE A 701 -30.32 24.97 6.54
CA ILE A 701 -30.60 25.29 5.13
C ILE A 701 -31.53 26.51 5.04
N LEU A 702 -32.63 26.53 5.80
CA LEU A 702 -33.59 27.63 5.81
C LEU A 702 -32.93 28.94 6.26
N GLU A 703 -32.18 28.94 7.35
CA GLU A 703 -31.46 30.12 7.84
C GLU A 703 -30.48 30.67 6.79
N SER A 704 -29.78 29.77 6.07
CA SER A 704 -28.86 30.16 5.00
C SER A 704 -29.59 30.77 3.80
N ILE A 705 -30.75 30.20 3.42
CA ILE A 705 -31.63 30.75 2.38
C ILE A 705 -32.18 32.12 2.80
N PHE A 706 -32.72 32.24 4.02
CA PHE A 706 -33.26 33.50 4.53
C PHE A 706 -32.17 34.56 4.66
N ALA A 707 -30.95 34.21 5.03
CA ALA A 707 -29.84 35.17 5.06
C ALA A 707 -29.55 35.77 3.67
N ILE A 708 -29.57 34.95 2.61
CA ILE A 708 -29.43 35.39 1.22
C ILE A 708 -30.62 36.26 0.80
N LEU A 709 -31.85 35.79 1.01
CA LEU A 709 -33.05 36.53 0.62
C LEU A 709 -33.13 37.88 1.36
N HIS A 710 -32.88 37.92 2.66
CA HIS A 710 -32.84 39.17 3.43
C HIS A 710 -31.74 40.12 2.95
N ALA A 711 -30.59 39.61 2.48
CA ALA A 711 -29.56 40.43 1.88
C ALA A 711 -30.02 41.08 0.57
N PHE A 712 -30.74 40.33 -0.28
CA PHE A 712 -31.37 40.87 -1.49
C PHE A 712 -32.44 41.91 -1.18
N ILE A 713 -33.28 41.69 -0.17
CA ILE A 713 -34.28 42.67 0.28
C ILE A 713 -33.60 43.98 0.72
N ARG A 714 -32.53 43.89 1.53
CA ARG A 714 -31.78 45.07 1.97
C ARG A 714 -31.06 45.77 0.82
N GLY A 715 -30.46 45.02 -0.10
CA GLY A 715 -29.78 45.57 -1.28
C GLY A 715 -30.74 46.30 -2.23
N THR A 716 -31.91 45.71 -2.50
CA THR A 716 -32.94 46.32 -3.34
C THR A 716 -33.65 47.50 -2.68
N GLY A 717 -33.58 47.64 -1.36
CA GLY A 717 -34.01 48.85 -0.65
C GLY A 717 -33.35 50.12 -1.19
N MET A 718 -32.09 50.05 -1.61
CA MET A 718 -31.39 51.21 -2.17
C MET A 718 -31.91 51.65 -3.54
N LEU A 719 -32.46 50.73 -4.31
CA LEU A 719 -33.11 51.03 -5.59
C LEU A 719 -34.43 51.79 -5.38
N LYS A 720 -35.11 51.55 -4.26
CA LYS A 720 -36.34 52.27 -3.88
C LYS A 720 -36.02 53.71 -3.46
N GLU A 721 -34.93 53.90 -2.72
CA GLU A 721 -34.48 55.22 -2.27
C GLU A 721 -33.89 56.07 -3.42
N THR A 722 -33.20 55.42 -4.37
CA THR A 722 -32.55 56.09 -5.51
C THR A 722 -32.94 55.43 -6.85
N PRO A 723 -34.07 55.83 -7.45
CA PRO A 723 -34.59 55.23 -8.68
C PRO A 723 -33.64 55.30 -9.88
N SER A 724 -32.74 56.29 -9.94
CA SER A 724 -31.76 56.46 -11.03
C SER A 724 -30.71 55.33 -11.12
N LEU A 725 -30.63 54.46 -10.10
CA LEU A 725 -29.81 53.26 -10.17
C LEU A 725 -30.39 52.22 -11.15
N LEU A 726 -31.70 52.25 -11.42
CA LEU A 726 -32.33 51.36 -12.42
C LEU A 726 -31.93 51.71 -13.85
N ASP A 727 -31.44 52.93 -14.10
CA ASP A 727 -30.89 53.34 -15.40
C ASP A 727 -29.49 52.76 -15.66
N GLN A 728 -28.89 52.10 -14.66
CA GLN A 728 -27.54 51.56 -14.75
C GLN A 728 -27.55 50.08 -15.17
N PRO A 729 -26.75 49.67 -16.17
CA PRO A 729 -26.75 48.29 -16.66
C PRO A 729 -26.31 47.26 -15.60
N TYR A 730 -25.42 47.65 -14.67
CA TYR A 730 -24.96 46.76 -13.60
C TYR A 730 -26.08 46.41 -12.60
N ALA A 731 -26.97 47.36 -12.31
CA ALA A 731 -28.08 47.11 -11.40
C ALA A 731 -29.08 46.13 -12.02
N LEU A 732 -29.38 46.29 -13.31
CA LEU A 732 -30.26 45.39 -14.07
C LEU A 732 -29.68 43.97 -14.17
N ALA A 733 -28.37 43.85 -14.43
CA ALA A 733 -27.68 42.56 -14.45
C ALA A 733 -27.73 41.86 -13.08
N ALA A 734 -27.49 42.61 -11.99
CA ALA A 734 -27.56 42.08 -10.63
C ALA A 734 -28.99 41.63 -10.25
N LEU A 735 -30.02 42.40 -10.64
CA LEU A 735 -31.43 42.03 -10.44
C LEU A 735 -31.80 40.75 -11.21
N THR A 736 -31.33 40.62 -12.45
CA THR A 736 -31.56 39.41 -13.25
C THR A 736 -30.99 38.17 -12.57
N ARG A 737 -29.77 38.27 -12.03
CA ARG A 737 -29.14 37.18 -11.27
C ARG A 737 -29.83 36.91 -9.94
N MET A 738 -30.28 37.95 -9.24
CA MET A 738 -31.08 37.79 -8.03
C MET A 738 -32.35 36.96 -8.29
N LEU A 739 -33.08 37.25 -9.37
CA LEU A 739 -34.28 36.49 -9.76
C LEU A 739 -33.97 35.02 -10.08
N GLY A 740 -32.86 34.75 -10.78
CA GLY A 740 -32.38 33.38 -11.02
C GLY A 740 -32.12 32.60 -9.72
N VAL A 741 -31.47 33.24 -8.74
CA VAL A 741 -31.24 32.63 -7.41
C VAL A 741 -32.56 32.38 -6.68
N ILE A 742 -33.51 33.32 -6.74
CA ILE A 742 -34.83 33.14 -6.12
C ILE A 742 -35.58 31.96 -6.78
N ASN A 743 -35.52 31.82 -8.10
CA ASN A 743 -36.09 30.68 -8.81
C ASN A 743 -35.53 29.35 -8.32
N ALA A 744 -34.21 29.26 -8.10
CA ALA A 744 -33.58 28.06 -7.53
C ALA A 744 -33.99 27.78 -6.06
N ILE A 745 -34.32 28.83 -5.29
CA ILE A 745 -34.75 28.72 -3.89
C ILE A 745 -36.20 28.21 -3.77
N LEU A 746 -37.09 28.61 -4.68
CA LEU A 746 -38.54 28.33 -4.60
C LEU A 746 -38.86 26.83 -4.37
N PRO A 747 -38.30 25.86 -5.14
CA PRO A 747 -38.57 24.45 -4.94
C PRO A 747 -38.15 23.93 -3.55
N ILE A 748 -37.05 24.47 -2.98
CA ILE A 748 -36.55 24.04 -1.67
C ILE A 748 -37.48 24.51 -0.56
N ILE A 749 -37.93 25.77 -0.62
CA ILE A 749 -38.87 26.32 0.37
C ILE A 749 -40.21 25.61 0.29
N GLU A 750 -40.73 25.36 -0.91
CA GLU A 750 -41.98 24.60 -1.07
C GLU A 750 -41.82 23.17 -0.55
N TYR A 751 -40.75 22.46 -0.91
CA TYR A 751 -40.53 21.09 -0.48
C TYR A 751 -40.43 20.95 1.04
N ILE A 752 -39.78 21.90 1.71
CA ILE A 752 -39.74 21.93 3.19
C ILE A 752 -41.12 22.30 3.74
N GLY A 753 -41.75 23.35 3.20
CA GLY A 753 -43.04 23.85 3.63
C GLY A 753 -44.16 22.81 3.56
N SER A 754 -44.27 22.09 2.44
CA SER A 754 -45.31 21.08 2.21
C SER A 754 -45.18 19.85 3.12
N ARG A 755 -44.01 19.62 3.71
CA ARG A 755 -43.75 18.49 4.64
C ARG A 755 -43.78 18.89 6.11
N HIS A 756 -43.66 20.17 6.43
CA HIS A 756 -43.69 20.68 7.80
C HIS A 756 -44.99 21.42 8.16
N THR A 757 -45.83 21.78 7.18
CA THR A 757 -47.13 22.41 7.44
C THR A 757 -48.28 21.42 7.31
N THR A 758 -49.20 21.42 8.29
CA THR A 758 -50.41 20.60 8.33
C THR A 758 -51.61 21.25 7.62
N SER A 759 -51.43 22.42 7.01
CA SER A 759 -52.49 23.17 6.32
C SER A 759 -52.76 22.56 4.94
N ILE A 760 -54.04 22.36 4.62
CA ILE A 760 -54.53 21.83 3.33
C ILE A 760 -54.35 22.86 2.20
N ARG A 761 -54.10 24.14 2.52
CA ARG A 761 -53.81 25.20 1.54
C ARG A 761 -52.35 25.62 1.60
N GLN A 762 -51.65 25.53 0.47
CA GLN A 762 -50.30 26.06 0.26
C GLN A 762 -50.36 27.59 0.22
N ARG A 763 -50.22 28.25 1.38
CA ARG A 763 -50.12 29.71 1.42
C ARG A 763 -48.72 30.12 0.97
N LYS A 764 -48.61 31.06 0.02
CA LYS A 764 -47.33 31.65 -0.40
C LYS A 764 -46.62 32.25 0.83
N PRO A 765 -45.34 31.93 1.08
CA PRO A 765 -44.57 32.56 2.16
C PRO A 765 -44.51 34.08 1.99
N PRO A 766 -44.47 34.88 3.08
CA PRO A 766 -44.38 36.34 3.01
C PRO A 766 -43.24 36.86 2.12
N ILE A 767 -42.13 36.12 2.08
CA ILE A 767 -40.97 36.47 1.26
C ILE A 767 -41.22 36.29 -0.23
N VAL A 768 -42.06 35.31 -0.62
CA VAL A 768 -42.47 35.11 -2.02
C VAL A 768 -43.39 36.24 -2.46
N LEU A 769 -44.34 36.62 -1.61
CA LEU A 769 -45.24 37.77 -1.85
C LEU A 769 -44.45 39.07 -2.03
N TYR A 770 -43.45 39.33 -1.19
CA TYR A 770 -42.57 40.49 -1.36
C TYR A 770 -41.84 40.49 -2.71
N MET A 771 -41.36 39.33 -3.18
CA MET A 771 -40.66 39.24 -4.46
C MET A 771 -41.61 39.41 -5.65
N GLU A 772 -42.88 38.99 -5.54
CA GLU A 772 -43.93 39.30 -6.52
C GLU A 772 -44.19 40.81 -6.59
N ASP A 773 -44.39 41.47 -5.44
CA ASP A 773 -44.58 42.92 -5.36
C ASP A 773 -43.35 43.67 -5.93
N LEU A 774 -42.14 43.20 -5.62
CA LEU A 774 -40.90 43.76 -6.16
C LEU A 774 -40.80 43.60 -7.67
N ALA A 775 -41.20 42.45 -8.23
CA ALA A 775 -41.23 42.23 -9.66
C ALA A 775 -42.23 43.17 -10.37
N GLU A 776 -43.42 43.40 -9.79
CA GLU A 776 -44.39 44.38 -10.30
C GLU A 776 -43.87 45.82 -10.26
N TYR A 777 -43.20 46.17 -9.16
CA TYR A 777 -42.53 47.46 -9.02
C TYR A 777 -41.46 47.66 -10.11
N LEU A 778 -40.59 46.66 -10.35
CA LEU A 778 -39.54 46.72 -11.36
C LEU A 778 -40.11 46.87 -12.78
N ILE A 779 -41.18 46.14 -13.12
CA ILE A 779 -41.86 46.29 -14.42
C ILE A 779 -42.37 47.72 -14.59
N SER A 780 -43.04 48.27 -13.56
CA SER A 780 -43.62 49.61 -13.61
C SER A 780 -42.54 50.68 -13.81
N MET A 781 -41.44 50.59 -13.06
CA MET A 781 -40.32 51.51 -13.16
C MET A 781 -39.61 51.43 -14.52
N LEU A 782 -39.38 50.23 -15.07
CA LEU A 782 -38.75 50.06 -16.38
C LEU A 782 -39.63 50.51 -17.56
N ALA A 783 -40.94 50.55 -17.35
CA ALA A 783 -41.92 51.09 -18.29
C ALA A 783 -42.09 52.62 -18.17
N GLY A 784 -41.45 53.26 -17.19
CA GLY A 784 -41.59 54.70 -16.92
C GLY A 784 -42.95 55.08 -16.31
N MET A 785 -43.61 54.14 -15.64
CA MET A 785 -44.94 54.31 -15.02
C MET A 785 -44.79 54.53 -13.50
N GLU A 786 -45.75 55.25 -12.89
CA GLU A 786 -45.81 55.32 -11.42
C GLU A 786 -46.22 53.96 -10.84
N PRO A 787 -45.46 53.40 -9.87
CA PRO A 787 -45.75 52.10 -9.28
C PRO A 787 -47.01 52.16 -8.39
N TYR A 788 -47.86 51.14 -8.50
CA TYR A 788 -49.10 51.04 -7.72
C TYR A 788 -48.88 50.89 -6.20
N SER A 789 -47.79 50.23 -5.80
CA SER A 789 -47.39 50.05 -4.41
C SER A 789 -45.86 49.98 -4.30
N LEU A 790 -45.33 50.50 -3.20
CA LEU A 790 -43.94 50.25 -2.81
C LEU A 790 -43.88 48.88 -2.14
N PRO A 791 -43.03 47.95 -2.62
CA PRO A 791 -42.87 46.65 -1.97
C PRO A 791 -42.37 46.87 -0.56
N ASP A 792 -43.07 46.35 0.44
CA ASP A 792 -42.66 46.45 1.84
C ASP A 792 -42.65 45.05 2.48
N TYR A 793 -41.64 44.80 3.30
CA TYR A 793 -41.49 43.53 4.01
C TYR A 793 -41.51 43.80 5.51
N GLU A 794 -42.69 43.69 6.12
CA GLU A 794 -42.96 43.90 7.54
C GLU A 794 -42.43 42.73 8.40
N SER A 795 -41.13 42.45 8.36
CA SER A 795 -40.51 41.33 9.07
C SER A 795 -39.03 41.58 9.43
N SER A 796 -38.42 40.64 10.17
CA SER A 796 -37.08 40.67 10.78
C SER A 796 -35.91 40.90 9.82
N ALA A 797 -36.12 41.02 8.50
CA ALA A 797 -35.08 41.30 7.50
C ALA A 797 -34.26 42.56 7.79
N TYR A 798 -34.85 43.54 8.47
CA TYR A 798 -34.22 44.81 8.87
C TYR A 798 -33.75 44.83 10.33
N THR A 799 -34.03 43.77 11.12
CA THR A 799 -33.55 43.71 12.51
C THR A 799 -32.03 43.60 12.56
N ARG A 800 -31.42 44.43 13.40
CA ARG A 800 -29.96 44.59 13.50
C ARG A 800 -29.36 43.38 14.23
N ASN A 801 -28.84 42.43 13.45
CA ASN A 801 -28.13 41.21 13.83
C ASN A 801 -28.94 40.18 14.64
N PRO A 802 -29.13 38.94 14.14
CA PRO A 802 -29.37 37.84 15.07
C PRO A 802 -28.13 37.73 15.97
N GLY A 803 -28.32 37.83 17.28
CA GLY A 803 -27.23 37.65 18.25
C GLY A 803 -26.52 36.32 17.97
N GLY A 804 -25.20 36.37 17.77
CA GLY A 804 -24.43 35.18 17.43
C GLY A 804 -23.16 35.45 16.65
N GLN A 805 -22.38 34.39 16.45
CA GLN A 805 -21.08 34.45 15.79
C GLN A 805 -21.16 34.87 14.32
N ASN A 806 -22.17 34.40 13.59
CA ASN A 806 -22.37 34.72 12.17
C ASN A 806 -22.75 36.20 11.97
N GLY A 807 -23.51 36.80 12.89
CA GLY A 807 -23.80 38.25 12.87
C GLY A 807 -22.56 39.11 13.13
N ALA A 808 -21.66 38.67 14.01
CA ALA A 808 -20.37 39.33 14.22
C ALA A 808 -19.45 39.21 12.99
N LEU A 809 -19.47 38.05 12.32
CA LEU A 809 -18.77 37.85 11.05
C LEU A 809 -19.33 38.76 9.96
N LEU A 810 -20.65 38.85 9.82
CA LEU A 810 -21.30 39.73 8.84
C LEU A 810 -20.92 41.20 9.03
N ALA A 811 -20.93 41.69 10.26
CA ALA A 811 -20.51 43.05 10.56
C ALA A 811 -19.04 43.30 10.19
N PHE A 812 -18.16 42.31 10.43
CA PHE A 812 -16.76 42.36 10.03
C PHE A 812 -16.60 42.37 8.49
N SER A 813 -17.28 41.46 7.79
CA SER A 813 -17.27 41.35 6.33
C SER A 813 -17.75 42.64 5.67
N ARG A 814 -18.84 43.25 6.19
CA ARG A 814 -19.38 44.51 5.67
C ARG A 814 -18.38 45.67 5.84
N LYS A 815 -17.76 45.78 7.02
CA LYS A 815 -16.73 46.80 7.27
C LYS A 815 -15.51 46.60 6.37
N GLY A 816 -15.00 45.38 6.29
CA GLY A 816 -13.84 45.04 5.45
C GLY A 816 -14.08 45.32 3.97
N LEU A 817 -15.26 44.96 3.45
CA LEU A 817 -15.65 45.24 2.07
C LEU A 817 -15.73 46.75 1.80
N GLN A 818 -16.38 47.52 2.67
CA GLN A 818 -16.48 48.97 2.54
C GLN A 818 -15.12 49.67 2.57
N GLU A 819 -14.23 49.25 3.47
CA GLU A 819 -12.85 49.76 3.52
C GLU A 819 -12.09 49.40 2.24
N GLY A 820 -12.14 48.14 1.80
CA GLY A 820 -11.45 47.69 0.60
C GLY A 820 -11.93 48.36 -0.69
N LEU A 821 -13.23 48.62 -0.82
CA LEU A 821 -13.79 49.37 -1.95
C LEU A 821 -13.30 50.83 -1.96
N LYS A 822 -13.17 51.47 -0.78
CA LYS A 822 -12.67 52.84 -0.66
C LYS A 822 -11.17 52.96 -0.88
N THR A 823 -10.37 51.96 -0.46
CA THR A 823 -8.91 52.03 -0.49
C THR A 823 -8.32 51.55 -1.81
N ASN A 824 -8.91 50.52 -2.42
CA ASN A 824 -8.28 49.79 -3.53
C ASN A 824 -8.87 50.15 -4.90
N TRP A 825 -10.07 50.75 -4.91
CA TRP A 825 -10.81 51.06 -6.13
C TRP A 825 -11.08 52.55 -6.25
N SER A 826 -11.13 53.05 -7.48
CA SER A 826 -11.55 54.42 -7.76
C SER A 826 -12.24 54.50 -9.12
N GLU A 827 -13.17 55.43 -9.25
CA GLU A 827 -13.95 55.65 -10.47
C GLU A 827 -13.68 57.08 -10.95
N SER A 828 -13.29 57.24 -12.23
CA SER A 828 -13.08 58.56 -12.82
C SER A 828 -13.41 58.54 -14.31
N GLY A 829 -14.34 59.39 -14.74
CA GLY A 829 -14.72 59.53 -16.15
C GLY A 829 -15.45 58.32 -16.73
N GLY A 830 -16.14 57.52 -15.91
CA GLY A 830 -16.82 56.29 -16.33
C GLY A 830 -15.92 55.04 -16.41
N ALA A 831 -14.61 55.19 -16.17
CA ALA A 831 -13.67 54.09 -16.08
C ALA A 831 -13.40 53.70 -14.61
N ILE A 832 -13.31 52.39 -14.36
CA ILE A 832 -13.02 51.79 -13.06
C ILE A 832 -11.54 51.45 -13.00
N PHE A 833 -10.90 51.78 -11.89
CA PHE A 833 -9.48 51.51 -11.68
C PHE A 833 -9.22 50.74 -10.39
N PHE A 834 -8.25 49.81 -10.45
CA PHE A 834 -7.75 49.05 -9.31
C PHE A 834 -6.29 49.42 -9.00
N GLY A 835 -5.97 49.61 -7.72
CA GLY A 835 -4.61 49.91 -7.22
C GLY A 835 -4.39 51.38 -6.85
N GLN A 836 -3.25 51.66 -6.19
CA GLN A 836 -2.89 52.98 -5.68
C GLN A 836 -1.70 53.58 -6.44
N GLY A 837 -1.70 54.91 -6.61
CA GLY A 837 -0.59 55.66 -7.19
C GLY A 837 -0.22 55.19 -8.61
N HIS A 838 1.07 54.92 -8.84
CA HIS A 838 1.60 54.49 -10.15
C HIS A 838 1.24 53.04 -10.56
N ALA A 839 0.67 52.25 -9.65
CA ALA A 839 0.25 50.86 -9.92
C ALA A 839 -1.24 50.74 -10.34
N LYS A 840 -1.89 51.87 -10.61
CA LYS A 840 -3.32 51.95 -10.97
C LYS A 840 -3.57 51.36 -12.37
N ARG A 841 -4.44 50.36 -12.45
CA ARG A 841 -4.83 49.67 -13.69
C ARG A 841 -6.30 49.92 -14.00
N GLU A 842 -6.62 50.20 -15.26
CA GLU A 842 -8.01 50.32 -15.73
C GLU A 842 -8.62 48.92 -15.90
N ILE A 843 -9.84 48.75 -15.40
CA ILE A 843 -10.59 47.49 -15.45
C ILE A 843 -11.85 47.72 -16.30
N VAL A 844 -12.02 46.89 -17.33
CA VAL A 844 -13.19 46.96 -18.20
C VAL A 844 -14.37 46.25 -17.53
N LEU A 845 -15.46 46.98 -17.31
CA LEU A 845 -16.71 46.46 -16.80
C LEU A 845 -17.58 45.94 -17.95
N ASP A 846 -17.47 44.66 -18.30
CA ASP A 846 -18.29 44.05 -19.35
C ASP A 846 -19.66 43.61 -18.82
N VAL A 847 -20.64 44.51 -18.90
CA VAL A 847 -22.02 44.29 -18.43
C VAL A 847 -23.02 44.33 -19.59
N GLY A 848 -22.61 44.65 -20.82
CA GLY A 848 -23.51 44.84 -21.95
C GLY A 848 -24.27 46.17 -21.91
N SER A 849 -25.12 46.40 -22.90
CA SER A 849 -25.90 47.63 -23.03
C SER A 849 -27.11 47.66 -22.08
N PHE A 850 -27.64 48.87 -21.83
CA PHE A 850 -28.84 49.03 -21.02
C PHE A 850 -30.03 48.23 -21.56
N GLU A 851 -30.29 48.31 -22.88
CA GLU A 851 -31.42 47.62 -23.52
C GLU A 851 -31.31 46.10 -23.45
N GLU A 852 -30.10 45.55 -23.62
CA GLU A 852 -29.86 44.11 -23.46
C GLU A 852 -30.17 43.65 -22.03
N ASN A 853 -29.66 44.37 -21.02
CA ASN A 853 -29.91 44.04 -19.62
C ASN A 853 -31.38 44.23 -19.22
N LYS A 854 -32.06 45.24 -19.77
CA LYS A 854 -33.50 45.46 -19.57
C LYS A 854 -34.31 44.29 -20.14
N ALA A 855 -34.00 43.83 -21.35
CA ALA A 855 -34.65 42.66 -21.94
C ALA A 855 -34.38 41.38 -21.13
N MET A 856 -33.14 41.17 -20.68
CA MET A 856 -32.78 40.03 -19.82
C MET A 856 -33.54 40.05 -18.50
N LEU A 857 -33.68 41.22 -17.86
CA LEU A 857 -34.41 41.35 -16.62
C LEU A 857 -35.90 41.07 -16.80
N LEU A 858 -36.53 41.58 -17.88
CA LEU A 858 -37.94 41.31 -18.18
C LEU A 858 -38.18 39.81 -18.40
N ASN A 859 -37.31 39.14 -19.16
CA ASN A 859 -37.37 37.68 -19.33
C ASN A 859 -37.18 36.93 -18.00
N GLY A 860 -36.27 37.42 -17.14
CA GLY A 860 -36.06 36.86 -15.80
C GLY A 860 -37.28 37.00 -14.89
N ILE A 861 -38.02 38.12 -14.99
CA ILE A 861 -39.27 38.35 -14.26
C ILE A 861 -40.37 37.40 -14.77
N GLU A 862 -40.48 37.20 -16.09
CA GLU A 862 -41.42 36.25 -16.67
C GLU A 862 -41.15 34.82 -16.22
N ALA A 863 -39.89 34.38 -16.27
CA ALA A 863 -39.47 33.07 -15.78
C ALA A 863 -39.75 32.89 -14.28
N PHE A 864 -39.58 33.94 -13.47
CA PHE A 864 -39.94 33.92 -12.05
C PHE A 864 -41.44 33.77 -11.81
N ARG A 865 -42.29 34.48 -12.57
CA ARG A 865 -43.74 34.33 -12.50
C ARG A 865 -44.19 32.92 -12.90
N GLU A 866 -43.59 32.36 -13.94
CA GLU A 866 -43.83 30.97 -14.37
C GLU A 866 -43.39 29.97 -13.29
N ALA A 867 -42.23 30.17 -12.66
CA ALA A 867 -41.74 29.33 -11.57
C ALA A 867 -42.70 29.37 -10.36
N ILE A 868 -43.20 30.54 -9.98
CA ILE A 868 -44.21 30.65 -8.91
C ILE A 868 -45.50 29.92 -9.29
N TYR A 869 -45.99 30.12 -10.51
CA TYR A 869 -47.18 29.43 -10.99
C TYR A 869 -47.03 27.90 -10.94
N ASN A 870 -45.86 27.39 -11.34
CA ASN A 870 -45.57 25.96 -11.31
C ASN A 870 -45.49 25.39 -9.87
N VAL A 871 -45.01 26.19 -8.91
CA VAL A 871 -44.80 25.75 -7.51
C VAL A 871 -46.06 25.89 -6.65
N TYR A 872 -46.83 26.98 -6.83
CA TYR A 872 -47.96 27.33 -5.97
C TYR A 872 -49.32 27.36 -6.67
N GLY A 873 -49.37 27.28 -8.00
CA GLY A 873 -50.62 27.38 -8.77
C GLY A 873 -51.17 28.80 -8.90
N ASP A 874 -52.38 28.90 -9.45
CA ASP A 874 -53.12 30.16 -9.63
C ASP A 874 -53.99 30.42 -8.39
N GLU A 875 -53.73 31.48 -7.63
CA GLU A 875 -54.67 32.01 -6.64
C GLU A 875 -54.86 33.51 -6.83
N ASP A 876 -55.82 33.84 -7.70
CA ASP A 876 -56.61 35.05 -7.69
C ASP A 876 -57.42 35.11 -6.38
N ASP A 877 -56.83 35.53 -5.27
CA ASP A 877 -57.58 36.11 -4.13
C ASP A 877 -56.65 36.84 -3.16
N ARG A 878 -56.43 38.13 -3.44
CA ARG A 878 -55.82 39.08 -2.51
C ARG A 878 -56.76 39.37 -1.33
N TYR A 879 -56.82 38.47 -0.34
CA TYR A 879 -57.37 38.82 0.97
C TYR A 879 -56.23 38.93 2.00
N ARG A 880 -55.80 40.19 2.22
CA ARG A 880 -55.07 40.63 3.41
C ARG A 880 -56.02 40.50 4.60
N ASP A 881 -55.85 39.47 5.41
CA ASP A 881 -56.36 39.46 6.78
C ASP A 881 -55.36 38.77 7.72
N GLY A 882 -55.06 39.50 8.80
CA GLY A 882 -54.66 38.99 10.12
C GLY A 882 -53.28 38.35 10.25
N GLU A 883 -52.40 39.07 10.94
CA GLU A 883 -51.16 38.59 11.56
C GLU A 883 -51.30 37.18 12.16
N VAL A 884 -50.44 36.26 11.72
CA VAL A 884 -49.94 35.17 12.55
C VAL A 884 -48.44 35.11 12.32
N GLY A 885 -47.68 35.51 13.34
CA GLY A 885 -46.23 35.43 13.33
C GLY A 885 -45.77 34.00 13.07
N PHE A 886 -44.89 33.84 12.07
CA PHE A 886 -43.97 32.70 12.04
C PHE A 886 -42.92 32.92 13.12
N ASP A 887 -43.29 32.65 14.37
CA ASP A 887 -42.32 32.25 15.38
C ASP A 887 -42.23 30.73 15.34
N VAL A 888 -41.00 30.22 15.18
CA VAL A 888 -40.57 28.81 15.12
C VAL A 888 -40.68 28.15 13.74
N VAL A 889 -39.63 28.32 12.92
CA VAL A 889 -38.59 27.28 12.66
C VAL A 889 -37.24 27.97 12.52
#